data_AF-A0A3D3JZE8-F1
#
_entry.id   AF-A0A3D3JZE8-F1
#
_cell.length_a   1.000
_cell.length_b   1.000
_cell.length_c   1.000
_cell.angle_alpha   90.00
_cell.angle_beta   90.00
_cell.angle_gamma   90.00
#
_symmetry.space_group_name_H-M   'P 1'
#
loop_
_entity.id
_entity.type
_entity.pdbx_description
1 polymer ?
#
loop_
_entity_poly.entity_id
_entity_poly.type
_entity_poly.pdbx_seq_one_letter_code
_entity_poly.pdbx_strand_id
1 'polypeptide(L)'
;MGSINFPVQRLLPVALLAAVAIASAQYVDDFDTEALFARKLIEKRMYDFAERQLNFVSSNFKSEQDQINILYGRYYGARGKRSKAVEYLKKVPSSSAHYSGACLARALVASKPEDKAAGFAAYLASLGPPPLKNTKHSDEFTNAMIRYAEALKRLNQPAKAEEIIKLIPKYLPKSGFDDRMAEFLGLQAKLAAVDILVDKKRPSSQYEADVNAALKTIEGMMWHEPDLITALVYTEFGHACVLLNQPDKAIKTLNGVAGDLDNIEKALKKQYGNICGSPLAPAYYYLGEALMAKGRTARDSGNKGDAQRHLLRALQQYYKCAKRYKCAPIYDKASQKVLLVKDILVDKFGVNHDKLNAKFPPTNEQAVKIAAGHAEYRLQQYSRALPHYLEGARLSLRSRQAAEAFLFAAICYYKTDHYLEAAACADFMAERYPKNRYTWDALFNVATILRVRSNEFRQANLALSDRYNGYSALLMGRFVKLAPDHPKAPTAANTTAESQYARGSRLSKEKKILVQSGKAPEEIRAHVLKMRKEYLAAVPLYEVLTEEYGGTKEGIKALYRLGWIYHIDDDSENAYTYFLRYCEVQQEPVREKYESKFLAARRLMLLDKIDDAMEHFEGFLAWTKPGTAYHRTEHLGTYRENAIGFVAWCYDIKAQKIRKEIIALNQKLLTAPSELPEDGQVDEGASDDGEGGDAAEGEGGDDGGDQVEAVVDKPLTAAAIAARIEELQAQFDAYKARATREFIDFVNRYPDSGQTPANLAKIASLHVEQKDFTNAETWLIRLNAEYPKSNAAVQARFTLGRVYIENNNYPKASETFSKMLDRLPSYPLANLVYVGSRMYIDGDPARPGLTPEIILAANHEIVARAENPEHPDRDRALKHRNRAMFRVATCLLATEQFEEAIELFERMMRESQAAKESGGKESAYYFEILHGRGIAFRHAGRLEESSASFDKLLSEINRDRYPGQYYASLVGAGISMAGGDNEETVRRSVARFMQVIQFADADSPRIRPSVEDAYIEVARALASLGDQERAIGYKREYLAKFHDGRYRKAFNSLPPKRF
;
A
#
# COMPACT_ATOMS: atom_id res chain seq x y z
N MET A 1 15.76 67.55 -18.89
CA MET A 1 15.15 68.08 -17.65
C MET A 1 13.81 67.37 -17.43
N GLY A 2 13.37 67.16 -16.18
CA GLY A 2 12.01 66.71 -15.87
C GLY A 2 11.85 65.25 -15.41
N SER A 3 11.41 65.09 -14.16
CA SER A 3 11.07 63.84 -13.43
C SER A 3 10.17 64.24 -12.24
N ILE A 4 9.44 63.38 -11.53
CA ILE A 4 9.42 61.91 -11.36
C ILE A 4 7.94 61.47 -11.25
N ASN A 5 7.54 60.22 -11.55
CA ASN A 5 6.68 59.36 -10.68
C ASN A 5 6.00 58.15 -11.36
N PHE A 6 6.07 57.00 -10.68
CA PHE A 6 5.03 55.96 -10.72
C PHE A 6 3.89 56.35 -9.75
N PRO A 7 2.66 55.87 -9.98
CA PRO A 7 2.11 54.99 -8.96
C PRO A 7 1.47 53.72 -9.52
N VAL A 8 1.20 52.79 -8.59
CA VAL A 8 0.69 51.44 -8.81
C VAL A 8 -0.73 51.34 -8.27
N GLN A 9 -1.73 50.97 -9.10
CA GLN A 9 -2.73 49.93 -8.78
C GLN A 9 -3.89 49.74 -9.79
N ARG A 10 -4.31 48.46 -9.88
CA ARG A 10 -5.68 47.93 -10.05
C ARG A 10 -6.43 48.02 -11.40
N LEU A 11 -6.67 46.82 -11.94
CA LEU A 11 -7.98 46.32 -12.39
C LEU A 11 -8.73 47.10 -13.48
N LEU A 12 -8.30 46.95 -14.74
CA LEU A 12 -9.19 47.15 -15.90
C LEU A 12 -8.73 46.39 -17.17
N PRO A 13 -8.91 45.05 -17.22
CA PRO A 13 -9.05 44.35 -18.51
C PRO A 13 -10.33 43.48 -18.60
N VAL A 14 -11.26 43.57 -17.63
CA VAL A 14 -12.52 42.79 -17.64
C VAL A 14 -13.65 43.55 -18.35
N ALA A 15 -13.81 44.85 -18.08
CA ALA A 15 -14.89 45.65 -18.68
C ALA A 15 -14.75 45.83 -20.20
N LEU A 16 -13.52 45.91 -20.73
CA LEU A 16 -13.31 46.04 -22.18
C LEU A 16 -13.61 44.74 -22.95
N LEU A 17 -13.53 43.58 -22.30
CA LEU A 17 -13.95 42.29 -22.87
C LEU A 17 -15.48 42.11 -22.82
N ALA A 18 -16.14 42.63 -21.78
CA ALA A 18 -17.60 42.65 -21.70
C ALA A 18 -18.25 43.61 -22.71
N ALA A 19 -17.65 44.78 -22.96
CA ALA A 19 -18.17 45.76 -23.93
C ALA A 19 -18.12 45.28 -25.38
N VAL A 20 -17.16 44.41 -25.73
CA VAL A 20 -17.09 43.78 -27.07
C VAL A 20 -18.10 42.63 -27.23
N ALA A 21 -18.59 42.05 -26.13
CA ALA A 21 -19.51 40.91 -26.16
C ALA A 21 -20.99 41.27 -26.45
N ILE A 22 -21.37 42.55 -26.44
CA ILE A 22 -22.78 42.98 -26.52
C ILE A 22 -23.07 43.84 -27.78
N ALA A 23 -22.05 44.25 -28.53
CA ALA A 23 -22.19 45.19 -29.66
C ALA A 23 -21.70 44.69 -31.02
N SER A 24 -21.89 43.40 -31.34
CA SER A 24 -21.99 42.90 -32.72
C SER A 24 -22.46 41.44 -32.78
N ALA A 25 -23.71 41.21 -32.35
CA ALA A 25 -24.45 39.98 -32.64
C ALA A 25 -24.82 39.88 -34.14
N GLN A 26 -23.78 39.74 -34.98
CA GLN A 26 -23.81 39.40 -36.41
C GLN A 26 -22.36 39.20 -36.89
N TYR A 27 -21.63 38.29 -36.24
CA TYR A 27 -20.46 37.66 -36.85
C TYR A 27 -20.82 36.21 -37.14
N VAL A 28 -20.45 35.74 -38.34
CA VAL A 28 -20.76 34.38 -38.79
C VAL A 28 -19.98 33.40 -37.89
N ASP A 29 -20.68 32.41 -37.32
CA ASP A 29 -20.08 31.22 -36.70
C ASP A 29 -19.43 30.35 -37.81
N ASP A 30 -18.39 30.89 -38.41
CA ASP A 30 -17.59 30.30 -39.46
C ASP A 30 -16.44 29.51 -38.81
N PHE A 31 -16.25 28.28 -39.29
CA PHE A 31 -15.21 27.39 -38.81
C PHE A 31 -13.80 28.01 -38.90
N ASP A 32 -13.49 28.73 -39.98
CA ASP A 32 -12.14 29.28 -40.19
C ASP A 32 -11.78 30.32 -39.12
N THR A 33 -12.73 31.16 -38.74
CA THR A 33 -12.58 32.15 -37.67
C THR A 33 -12.32 31.48 -36.32
N GLU A 34 -13.09 30.44 -35.98
CA GLU A 34 -12.95 29.73 -34.71
C GLU A 34 -11.71 28.83 -34.63
N ALA A 35 -11.37 28.17 -35.74
CA ALA A 35 -10.13 27.42 -35.89
C ALA A 35 -8.90 28.33 -35.80
N LEU A 36 -8.96 29.54 -36.34
CA LEU A 36 -7.92 30.55 -36.21
C LEU A 36 -7.78 31.03 -34.75
N PHE A 37 -8.88 31.25 -34.03
CA PHE A 37 -8.85 31.64 -32.63
C PHE A 37 -8.23 30.54 -31.76
N ALA A 38 -8.67 29.29 -31.91
CA ALA A 38 -8.06 28.12 -31.25
C ALA A 38 -6.55 28.01 -31.56
N ARG A 39 -6.15 28.16 -32.83
CA ARG A 39 -4.74 28.19 -33.25
C ARG A 39 -3.95 29.30 -32.54
N LYS A 40 -4.51 30.51 -32.40
CA LYS A 40 -3.83 31.63 -31.71
C LYS A 40 -3.69 31.40 -30.21
N LEU A 41 -4.67 30.80 -29.55
CA LEU A 41 -4.57 30.41 -28.13
C LEU A 41 -3.46 29.36 -27.91
N ILE A 42 -3.32 28.38 -28.81
CA ILE A 42 -2.22 27.40 -28.81
C ILE A 42 -0.86 28.10 -29.00
N GLU A 43 -0.74 28.99 -29.99
CA GLU A 43 0.49 29.76 -30.28
C GLU A 43 0.90 30.66 -29.09
N LYS A 44 -0.06 31.22 -28.35
CA LYS A 44 0.15 32.02 -27.13
C LYS A 44 0.30 31.20 -25.84
N ARG A 45 0.21 29.86 -25.92
CA ARG A 45 0.30 28.91 -24.79
C ARG A 45 -0.82 29.03 -23.73
N MET A 46 -1.97 29.58 -24.12
CA MET A 46 -3.16 29.68 -23.28
C MET A 46 -3.94 28.36 -23.33
N TYR A 47 -3.35 27.29 -22.80
CA TYR A 47 -3.81 25.92 -23.10
C TYR A 47 -5.21 25.60 -22.60
N ASP A 48 -5.65 26.13 -21.46
CA ASP A 48 -6.96 25.80 -20.90
C ASP A 48 -8.08 26.50 -21.70
N PHE A 49 -7.83 27.72 -22.17
CA PHE A 49 -8.68 28.42 -23.13
C PHE A 49 -8.67 27.72 -24.50
N ALA A 50 -7.51 27.30 -24.98
CA ALA A 50 -7.41 26.54 -26.23
C ALA A 50 -8.18 25.22 -26.15
N GLU A 51 -8.14 24.50 -25.02
CA GLU A 51 -8.87 23.24 -24.82
C GLU A 51 -10.38 23.46 -24.82
N ARG A 52 -10.88 24.52 -24.15
CA ARG A 52 -12.29 24.93 -24.26
C ARG A 52 -12.68 25.26 -25.70
N GLN A 53 -11.85 26.02 -26.43
CA GLN A 53 -12.16 26.37 -27.82
C GLN A 53 -12.14 25.15 -28.75
N LEU A 54 -11.21 24.22 -28.56
CA LEU A 54 -11.16 22.98 -29.33
C LEU A 54 -12.37 22.08 -29.06
N ASN A 55 -12.87 22.05 -27.82
CA ASN A 55 -14.08 21.31 -27.47
C ASN A 55 -15.33 21.96 -28.09
N PHE A 56 -15.42 23.29 -28.10
CA PHE A 56 -16.49 24.04 -28.79
C PHE A 56 -16.46 23.74 -30.29
N VAL A 57 -15.31 23.95 -30.94
CA VAL A 57 -15.14 23.70 -32.38
C VAL A 57 -15.44 22.25 -32.75
N SER A 58 -14.96 21.28 -31.95
CA SER A 58 -15.20 19.86 -32.17
C SER A 58 -16.65 19.42 -31.93
N SER A 59 -17.43 20.18 -31.17
CA SER A 59 -18.85 19.87 -30.91
C SER A 59 -19.76 20.44 -31.99
N ASN A 60 -19.45 21.65 -32.47
CA ASN A 60 -20.31 22.42 -33.37
C ASN A 60 -20.00 22.16 -34.86
N PHE A 61 -18.74 21.93 -35.22
CA PHE A 61 -18.30 21.79 -36.62
C PHE A 61 -17.88 20.36 -36.98
N LYS A 62 -18.79 19.39 -36.75
CA LYS A 62 -18.52 17.94 -36.95
C LYS A 62 -18.11 17.55 -38.38
N SER A 63 -18.43 18.38 -39.38
CA SER A 63 -17.99 18.19 -40.77
C SER A 63 -16.49 18.45 -40.97
N GLU A 64 -15.86 19.28 -40.14
CA GLU A 64 -14.49 19.76 -40.29
C GLU A 64 -13.46 18.90 -39.51
N GLN A 65 -13.78 17.61 -39.33
CA GLN A 65 -13.06 16.72 -38.42
C GLN A 65 -11.56 16.60 -38.71
N ASP A 66 -11.15 16.70 -39.98
CA ASP A 66 -9.74 16.70 -40.37
C ASP A 66 -8.99 17.95 -39.90
N GLN A 67 -9.60 19.13 -40.03
CA GLN A 67 -9.04 20.39 -39.55
C GLN A 67 -8.97 20.40 -38.01
N ILE A 68 -10.01 19.89 -37.35
CA ILE A 68 -10.06 19.68 -35.89
C ILE A 68 -8.93 18.74 -35.43
N ASN A 69 -8.69 17.63 -36.15
CA ASN A 69 -7.58 16.71 -35.87
C ASN A 69 -6.21 17.41 -35.98
N ILE A 70 -6.03 18.31 -36.94
CA ILE A 70 -4.81 19.12 -37.08
C ILE A 70 -4.63 20.08 -35.90
N LEU A 71 -5.72 20.72 -35.46
CA LEU A 71 -5.70 21.63 -34.31
C LEU A 71 -5.38 20.89 -33.00
N TYR A 72 -6.01 19.75 -32.73
CA TYR A 72 -5.63 18.88 -31.60
C TYR A 72 -4.18 18.39 -31.69
N GLY A 73 -3.71 18.06 -32.90
CA GLY A 73 -2.31 17.73 -33.17
C GLY A 73 -1.35 18.86 -32.76
N ARG A 74 -1.63 20.10 -33.20
CA ARG A 74 -0.86 21.30 -32.83
C ARG A 74 -0.92 21.57 -31.31
N TYR A 75 -2.10 21.43 -30.70
CA TYR A 75 -2.33 21.61 -29.26
C TYR A 75 -1.54 20.62 -28.39
N TYR A 76 -1.69 19.31 -28.63
CA TYR A 76 -0.94 18.29 -27.89
C TYR A 76 0.57 18.40 -28.16
N GLY A 77 0.96 18.82 -29.37
CA GLY A 77 2.34 19.12 -29.73
C GLY A 77 2.93 20.25 -28.89
N ALA A 78 2.21 21.36 -28.75
CA ALA A 78 2.61 22.51 -27.94
C ALA A 78 2.71 22.17 -26.43
N ARG A 79 1.81 21.31 -25.91
CA ARG A 79 1.90 20.76 -24.54
C ARG A 79 2.98 19.66 -24.38
N GLY A 80 3.78 19.37 -25.40
CA GLY A 80 4.84 18.36 -25.36
C GLY A 80 4.37 16.90 -25.40
N LYS A 81 3.06 16.65 -25.52
CA LYS A 81 2.44 15.31 -25.63
C LYS A 81 2.56 14.78 -27.07
N ARG A 82 3.81 14.64 -27.56
CA ARG A 82 4.16 14.36 -28.97
C ARG A 82 3.53 13.08 -29.53
N SER A 83 3.41 12.02 -28.75
CA SER A 83 2.76 10.77 -29.17
C SER A 83 1.28 11.00 -29.49
N LYS A 84 0.53 11.61 -28.56
CA LYS A 84 -0.88 11.96 -28.73
C LYS A 84 -1.08 12.97 -29.88
N ALA A 85 -0.17 13.92 -30.04
CA ALA A 85 -0.18 14.83 -31.19
C ALA A 85 -0.08 14.08 -32.53
N VAL A 86 0.85 13.13 -32.66
CA VAL A 86 1.01 12.29 -33.87
C VAL A 86 -0.19 11.37 -34.08
N GLU A 87 -0.84 10.89 -33.02
CA GLU A 87 -2.07 10.08 -33.10
C GLU A 87 -3.21 10.85 -33.78
N TYR A 88 -3.52 12.07 -33.35
CA TYR A 88 -4.54 12.90 -34.01
C TYR A 88 -4.15 13.25 -35.45
N LEU A 89 -2.88 13.58 -35.70
CA LEU A 89 -2.38 13.91 -37.04
C LEU A 89 -2.36 12.72 -38.01
N LYS A 90 -2.39 11.48 -37.52
CA LYS A 90 -2.56 10.27 -38.32
C LYS A 90 -4.02 9.97 -38.70
N LYS A 91 -5.00 10.62 -38.06
CA LYS A 91 -6.44 10.42 -38.36
C LYS A 91 -6.86 11.13 -39.65
N VAL A 92 -6.09 12.12 -40.11
CA VAL A 92 -6.30 12.81 -41.39
C VAL A 92 -5.81 11.93 -42.55
N PRO A 93 -6.70 11.47 -43.45
CA PRO A 93 -6.33 10.58 -44.55
C PRO A 93 -5.57 11.33 -45.66
N SER A 94 -4.80 10.60 -46.47
CA SER A 94 -4.05 11.17 -47.60
C SER A 94 -4.92 11.73 -48.73
N SER A 95 -6.21 11.40 -48.75
CA SER A 95 -7.23 11.97 -49.63
C SER A 95 -7.82 13.30 -49.14
N SER A 96 -7.51 13.73 -47.91
CA SER A 96 -8.04 14.96 -47.33
C SER A 96 -7.43 16.21 -47.98
N ALA A 97 -8.25 17.22 -48.26
CA ALA A 97 -7.80 18.54 -48.68
C ALA A 97 -6.82 19.19 -47.67
N HIS A 98 -6.85 18.78 -46.40
CA HIS A 98 -6.01 19.31 -45.32
C HIS A 98 -4.80 18.43 -44.98
N TYR A 99 -4.58 17.34 -45.73
CA TYR A 99 -3.49 16.38 -45.46
C TYR A 99 -2.09 17.03 -45.42
N SER A 100 -1.87 18.06 -46.22
CA SER A 100 -0.64 18.86 -46.21
C SER A 100 -0.44 19.59 -44.87
N GLY A 101 -1.50 20.21 -44.33
CA GLY A 101 -1.50 20.81 -43.00
C GLY A 101 -1.21 19.81 -41.88
N ALA A 102 -1.69 18.58 -42.00
CA ALA A 102 -1.38 17.49 -41.07
C ALA A 102 0.09 17.04 -41.15
N CYS A 103 0.64 16.89 -42.35
CA CYS A 103 2.05 16.56 -42.57
C CYS A 103 2.99 17.65 -42.02
N LEU A 104 2.67 18.92 -42.24
CA LEU A 104 3.42 20.05 -41.68
C LEU A 104 3.39 20.06 -40.15
N ALA A 105 2.19 19.91 -39.54
CA ALA A 105 2.07 19.84 -38.09
C ALA A 105 2.87 18.65 -37.51
N ARG A 106 2.87 17.50 -38.19
CA ARG A 106 3.66 16.31 -37.80
C ARG A 106 5.17 16.60 -37.82
N ALA A 107 5.66 17.28 -38.87
CA ALA A 107 7.07 17.69 -38.98
C ALA A 107 7.49 18.68 -37.88
N LEU A 108 6.60 19.62 -37.53
CA LEU A 108 6.86 20.62 -36.48
C LEU A 108 6.89 20.02 -35.07
N VAL A 109 6.08 19.00 -34.79
CA VAL A 109 6.03 18.29 -33.50
C VAL A 109 7.20 17.31 -33.32
N ALA A 110 7.79 16.81 -34.41
CA ALA A 110 8.90 15.87 -34.40
C ALA A 110 10.17 16.43 -33.71
N SER A 111 10.76 15.60 -32.82
CA SER A 111 11.99 15.95 -32.09
C SER A 111 13.27 15.39 -32.69
N LYS A 112 13.20 14.25 -33.38
CA LYS A 112 14.36 13.65 -34.07
C LYS A 112 14.57 14.30 -35.45
N PRO A 113 15.82 14.52 -35.91
CA PRO A 113 16.08 15.06 -37.25
C PRO A 113 15.48 14.20 -38.37
N GLU A 114 15.51 12.87 -38.22
CA GLU A 114 14.99 11.88 -39.18
C GLU A 114 13.47 12.03 -39.34
N ASP A 115 12.73 11.95 -38.23
CA ASP A 115 11.27 12.09 -38.19
C ASP A 115 10.82 13.46 -38.72
N LYS A 116 11.60 14.50 -38.44
CA LYS A 116 11.35 15.88 -38.89
C LYS A 116 11.57 16.02 -40.40
N ALA A 117 12.67 15.49 -40.93
CA ALA A 117 12.94 15.48 -42.36
C ALA A 117 11.89 14.67 -43.12
N ALA A 118 11.52 13.48 -42.65
CA ALA A 118 10.46 12.67 -43.23
C ALA A 118 9.08 13.37 -43.20
N GLY A 119 8.78 14.07 -42.10
CA GLY A 119 7.57 14.89 -41.99
C GLY A 119 7.50 16.02 -43.02
N PHE A 120 8.60 16.78 -43.20
CA PHE A 120 8.65 17.85 -44.19
C PHE A 120 8.70 17.33 -45.63
N ALA A 121 9.35 16.20 -45.89
CA ALA A 121 9.31 15.53 -47.18
C ALA A 121 7.88 15.14 -47.59
N ALA A 122 7.12 14.56 -46.65
CA ALA A 122 5.71 14.24 -46.86
C ALA A 122 4.85 15.50 -47.08
N TYR A 123 5.13 16.59 -46.36
CA TYR A 123 4.47 17.88 -46.60
C TYR A 123 4.74 18.41 -48.01
N LEU A 124 6.00 18.43 -48.46
CA LEU A 124 6.34 18.89 -49.81
C LEU A 124 5.68 18.02 -50.90
N ALA A 125 5.70 16.69 -50.74
CA ALA A 125 5.04 15.78 -51.67
C ALA A 125 3.52 15.99 -51.73
N SER A 126 2.88 16.31 -50.60
CA SER A 126 1.43 16.55 -50.53
C SER A 126 0.93 17.85 -51.18
N LEU A 127 1.84 18.75 -51.60
CA LEU A 127 1.47 20.03 -52.21
C LEU A 127 1.35 19.97 -53.74
N GLY A 128 1.82 18.90 -54.39
CA GLY A 128 1.81 18.78 -55.85
C GLY A 128 2.82 19.69 -56.57
N PRO A 129 2.79 19.75 -57.92
CA PRO A 129 3.71 20.57 -58.72
C PRO A 129 3.39 22.08 -58.66
N PRO A 130 4.37 22.96 -58.89
CA PRO A 130 4.24 24.41 -58.72
C PRO A 130 3.42 25.12 -59.82
N PRO A 131 2.92 26.36 -59.58
CA PRO A 131 3.09 27.18 -58.38
C PRO A 131 1.90 27.14 -57.39
N LEU A 132 2.13 27.55 -56.13
CA LEU A 132 1.07 27.62 -55.12
C LEU A 132 0.06 28.73 -55.45
N LYS A 133 -1.22 28.37 -55.64
CA LYS A 133 -2.28 29.30 -56.07
C LYS A 133 -2.65 30.40 -55.07
N ASN A 134 -2.28 30.26 -53.79
CA ASN A 134 -2.74 31.17 -52.73
C ASN A 134 -1.55 31.72 -51.91
N THR A 135 -1.34 33.03 -51.99
CA THR A 135 -0.22 33.74 -51.33
C THR A 135 -0.38 33.86 -49.82
N LYS A 136 -1.57 33.62 -49.26
CA LYS A 136 -1.90 33.77 -47.83
C LYS A 136 -1.09 32.86 -46.88
N HIS A 137 -0.35 31.87 -47.42
CA HIS A 137 0.48 30.92 -46.66
C HIS A 137 1.96 30.89 -47.10
N SER A 138 2.45 31.90 -47.85
CA SER A 138 3.85 31.98 -48.31
C SER A 138 4.86 31.73 -47.18
N ASP A 139 4.63 32.39 -46.05
CA ASP A 139 5.58 32.41 -44.93
C ASP A 139 5.59 31.07 -44.19
N GLU A 140 4.44 30.38 -44.08
CA GLU A 140 4.35 29.07 -43.45
C GLU A 140 5.08 28.00 -44.30
N PHE A 141 4.99 28.09 -45.63
CA PHE A 141 5.76 27.24 -46.56
C PHE A 141 7.26 27.55 -46.54
N THR A 142 7.67 28.81 -46.69
CA THR A 142 9.09 29.21 -46.69
C THR A 142 9.77 28.82 -45.38
N ASN A 143 9.11 29.05 -44.22
CA ASN A 143 9.63 28.60 -42.92
C ASN A 143 9.70 27.07 -42.81
N ALA A 144 8.76 26.32 -43.41
CA ALA A 144 8.81 24.87 -43.45
C ALA A 144 9.99 24.35 -44.28
N MET A 145 10.24 24.92 -45.47
CA MET A 145 11.35 24.51 -46.35
C MET A 145 12.71 24.86 -45.75
N ILE A 146 12.86 26.03 -45.12
CA ILE A 146 14.09 26.38 -44.38
C ILE A 146 14.36 25.39 -43.24
N ARG A 147 13.33 25.03 -42.46
CA ARG A 147 13.46 24.03 -41.37
C ARG A 147 13.70 22.61 -41.88
N TYR A 148 13.21 22.29 -43.08
CA TYR A 148 13.49 21.02 -43.74
C TYR A 148 14.97 20.96 -44.18
N ALA A 149 15.45 22.00 -44.85
CA ALA A 149 16.86 22.14 -45.21
C ALA A 149 17.77 22.07 -43.97
N GLU A 150 17.39 22.70 -42.85
CA GLU A 150 18.14 22.60 -41.59
C GLU A 150 18.15 21.16 -41.03
N ALA A 151 17.03 20.44 -41.08
CA ALA A 151 16.98 19.03 -40.68
C ALA A 151 17.88 18.15 -41.57
N LEU A 152 17.89 18.39 -42.89
CA LEU A 152 18.77 17.71 -43.84
C LEU A 152 20.26 18.02 -43.60
N LYS A 153 20.62 19.27 -43.27
CA LYS A 153 21.99 19.63 -42.85
C LYS A 153 22.42 18.82 -41.62
N ARG A 154 21.56 18.68 -40.61
CA ARG A 154 21.81 17.87 -39.40
C ARG A 154 21.93 16.37 -39.69
N LEU A 155 21.28 15.88 -40.74
CA LEU A 155 21.40 14.50 -41.25
C LEU A 155 22.60 14.30 -42.21
N ASN A 156 23.49 15.30 -42.34
CA ASN A 156 24.63 15.28 -43.25
C ASN A 156 24.22 15.10 -44.74
N GLN A 157 23.10 15.71 -45.16
CA GLN A 157 22.59 15.71 -46.54
C GLN A 157 22.52 17.15 -47.13
N PRO A 158 23.66 17.85 -47.27
CA PRO A 158 23.70 19.27 -47.65
C PRO A 158 23.26 19.53 -49.10
N ALA A 159 23.55 18.63 -50.04
CA ALA A 159 23.12 18.77 -51.44
C ALA A 159 21.58 18.77 -51.58
N LYS A 160 20.89 17.90 -50.82
CA LYS A 160 19.42 17.93 -50.73
C LYS A 160 18.92 19.18 -50.01
N ALA A 161 19.63 19.65 -48.98
CA ALA A 161 19.27 20.90 -48.32
C ALA A 161 19.32 22.11 -49.28
N GLU A 162 20.33 22.18 -50.16
CA GLU A 162 20.41 23.17 -51.24
C GLU A 162 19.26 23.01 -52.25
N GLU A 163 18.96 21.80 -52.69
CA GLU A 163 17.86 21.50 -53.61
C GLU A 163 16.52 22.00 -53.05
N ILE A 164 16.20 21.69 -51.79
CA ILE A 164 14.98 22.15 -51.11
C ILE A 164 14.89 23.69 -51.04
N ILE A 165 16.00 24.38 -50.77
CA ILE A 165 16.00 25.85 -50.76
C ILE A 165 15.76 26.41 -52.17
N LYS A 166 16.36 25.82 -53.21
CA LYS A 166 16.18 26.20 -54.63
C LYS A 166 14.80 25.87 -55.19
N LEU A 167 13.97 25.08 -54.48
CA LEU A 167 12.57 24.87 -54.83
C LEU A 167 11.65 26.00 -54.33
N ILE A 168 12.04 26.76 -53.30
CA ILE A 168 11.20 27.83 -52.70
C ILE A 168 10.72 28.86 -53.75
N PRO A 169 11.60 29.52 -54.54
CA PRO A 169 11.16 30.50 -55.53
C PRO A 169 10.32 29.88 -56.66
N LYS A 170 10.51 28.60 -57.00
CA LYS A 170 9.68 27.88 -57.98
C LYS A 170 8.24 27.69 -57.51
N TYR A 171 8.03 27.46 -56.21
CA TYR A 171 6.70 27.33 -55.61
C TYR A 171 6.05 28.69 -55.30
N LEU A 172 6.86 29.73 -55.03
CA LEU A 172 6.42 31.06 -54.58
C LEU A 172 7.09 32.25 -55.33
N PRO A 173 6.92 32.37 -56.66
CA PRO A 173 7.63 33.35 -57.50
C PRO A 173 7.26 34.84 -57.27
N LYS A 174 6.40 35.15 -56.30
CA LYS A 174 5.99 36.53 -55.93
C LYS A 174 6.11 36.82 -54.42
N SER A 175 6.85 36.01 -53.66
CA SER A 175 6.84 36.04 -52.18
C SER A 175 7.84 36.98 -51.51
N GLY A 176 8.65 37.74 -52.27
CA GLY A 176 9.76 38.54 -51.70
C GLY A 176 10.96 37.72 -51.21
N PHE A 177 10.87 36.39 -51.24
CA PHE A 177 12.02 35.49 -51.14
C PHE A 177 12.76 35.47 -52.48
N ASP A 178 13.59 36.49 -52.69
CA ASP A 178 14.42 36.71 -53.88
C ASP A 178 15.34 35.50 -54.16
N ASP A 179 15.64 35.23 -55.43
CA ASP A 179 16.53 34.14 -55.86
C ASP A 179 17.92 34.28 -55.22
N ARG A 180 18.38 35.51 -54.98
CA ARG A 180 19.63 35.81 -54.24
C ARG A 180 19.61 35.25 -52.82
N MET A 181 18.47 35.27 -52.11
CA MET A 181 18.36 34.68 -50.77
C MET A 181 18.38 33.14 -50.83
N ALA A 182 17.75 32.56 -51.85
CA ALA A 182 17.78 31.11 -52.08
C ALA A 182 19.22 30.63 -52.39
N GLU A 183 19.94 31.36 -53.23
CA GLU A 183 21.34 31.06 -53.58
C GLU A 183 22.26 31.20 -52.35
N PHE A 184 22.11 32.27 -51.56
CA PHE A 184 22.87 32.48 -50.32
C PHE A 184 22.65 31.35 -49.29
N LEU A 185 21.40 30.94 -49.05
CA LEU A 185 21.09 29.87 -48.08
C LEU A 185 21.55 28.49 -48.55
N GLY A 186 21.59 28.26 -49.87
CA GLY A 186 22.19 27.10 -50.50
C GLY A 186 23.72 27.08 -50.38
N LEU A 187 24.38 28.22 -50.61
CA LEU A 187 25.81 28.42 -50.36
C LEU A 187 26.17 28.11 -48.90
N GLN A 188 25.44 28.68 -47.93
CA GLN A 188 25.64 28.39 -46.51
C GLN A 188 25.42 26.90 -46.16
N ALA A 189 24.63 26.16 -46.93
CA ALA A 189 24.49 24.71 -46.77
C ALA A 189 25.79 23.96 -47.11
N LYS A 190 26.49 24.38 -48.18
CA LYS A 190 27.76 23.79 -48.61
C LYS A 190 28.86 24.07 -47.60
N LEU A 191 29.08 25.34 -47.23
CA LEU A 191 30.13 25.71 -46.29
C LEU A 191 29.93 25.08 -44.91
N ALA A 192 28.68 24.97 -44.41
CA ALA A 192 28.39 24.26 -43.17
C ALA A 192 28.67 22.75 -43.22
N ALA A 193 28.65 22.12 -44.40
CA ALA A 193 29.06 20.72 -44.56
C ALA A 193 30.59 20.58 -44.54
N VAL A 194 31.31 21.52 -45.15
CA VAL A 194 32.77 21.58 -45.07
C VAL A 194 33.24 21.78 -43.62
N ASP A 195 32.59 22.65 -42.86
CA ASP A 195 32.80 22.84 -41.42
C ASP A 195 32.80 21.49 -40.66
N ILE A 196 31.86 20.58 -40.97
CA ILE A 196 31.77 19.24 -40.36
C ILE A 196 32.96 18.34 -40.76
N LEU A 197 33.49 18.48 -41.97
CA LEU A 197 34.68 17.74 -42.42
C LEU A 197 35.95 18.26 -41.73
N VAL A 198 36.06 19.58 -41.56
CA VAL A 198 37.15 20.25 -40.85
C VAL A 198 37.16 19.92 -39.36
N ASP A 199 36.00 19.96 -38.70
CA ASP A 199 35.85 19.55 -37.29
C ASP A 199 36.22 18.06 -37.08
N LYS A 200 35.99 17.22 -38.11
CA LYS A 200 36.44 15.81 -38.16
C LYS A 200 37.92 15.63 -38.57
N LYS A 201 38.69 16.72 -38.70
CA LYS A 201 40.11 16.74 -39.09
C LYS A 201 40.40 16.05 -40.44
N ARG A 202 39.47 16.13 -41.41
CA ARG A 202 39.73 15.65 -42.78
C ARG A 202 40.73 16.58 -43.49
N PRO A 203 41.59 16.06 -44.39
CA PRO A 203 42.54 16.87 -45.14
C PRO A 203 41.84 17.80 -46.14
N SER A 204 42.47 18.94 -46.45
CA SER A 204 41.88 19.98 -47.32
C SER A 204 41.50 19.49 -48.70
N SER A 205 42.26 18.54 -49.26
CA SER A 205 41.99 17.91 -50.55
C SER A 205 40.61 17.23 -50.66
N GLN A 206 39.94 16.94 -49.55
CA GLN A 206 38.59 16.36 -49.55
C GLN A 206 37.46 17.39 -49.62
N TYR A 207 37.74 18.68 -49.47
CA TYR A 207 36.71 19.74 -49.47
C TYR A 207 37.10 21.01 -50.25
N GLU A 208 38.36 21.14 -50.69
CA GLU A 208 38.87 22.30 -51.42
C GLU A 208 38.10 22.59 -52.72
N ALA A 209 37.67 21.55 -53.45
CA ALA A 209 36.82 21.72 -54.63
C ALA A 209 35.46 22.35 -54.30
N ASP A 210 34.82 21.90 -53.21
CA ASP A 210 33.51 22.43 -52.77
C ASP A 210 33.62 23.88 -52.27
N VAL A 211 34.70 24.23 -51.57
CA VAL A 211 34.95 25.60 -51.11
C VAL A 211 35.28 26.54 -52.27
N ASN A 212 36.04 26.08 -53.27
CA ASN A 212 36.28 26.87 -54.48
C ASN A 212 34.99 27.06 -55.32
N ALA A 213 34.14 26.04 -55.41
CA ALA A 213 32.82 26.17 -56.04
C ALA A 213 31.92 27.17 -55.29
N ALA A 214 31.95 27.12 -53.94
CA ALA A 214 31.25 28.08 -53.09
C ALA A 214 31.79 29.52 -53.27
N LEU A 215 33.11 29.72 -53.36
CA LEU A 215 33.73 31.02 -53.63
C LEU A 215 33.27 31.61 -54.96
N LYS A 216 33.19 30.81 -56.03
CA LYS A 216 32.71 31.30 -57.33
C LYS A 216 31.27 31.83 -57.26
N THR A 217 30.40 31.18 -56.48
CA THR A 217 29.05 31.69 -56.21
C THR A 217 29.09 32.97 -55.39
N ILE A 218 29.89 33.02 -54.31
CA ILE A 218 30.07 34.20 -53.46
C ILE A 218 30.52 35.42 -54.28
N GLU A 219 31.55 35.27 -55.12
CA GLU A 219 32.12 36.35 -55.93
C GLU A 219 31.09 36.93 -56.92
N GLY A 220 30.17 36.11 -57.45
CA GLY A 220 29.06 36.58 -58.27
C GLY A 220 28.04 37.43 -57.49
N MET A 221 27.90 37.20 -56.18
CA MET A 221 26.92 37.87 -55.31
C MET A 221 27.47 39.10 -54.56
N MET A 222 28.79 39.36 -54.60
CA MET A 222 29.42 40.45 -53.85
C MET A 222 29.17 41.85 -54.43
N TRP A 223 28.77 41.95 -55.70
CA TRP A 223 28.72 43.20 -56.48
C TRP A 223 27.31 43.82 -56.58
N HIS A 224 26.42 43.48 -55.66
CA HIS A 224 25.08 44.08 -55.55
C HIS A 224 25.05 45.31 -54.64
N GLU A 225 23.91 45.99 -54.58
CA GLU A 225 23.67 47.09 -53.62
C GLU A 225 23.92 46.62 -52.17
N PRO A 226 24.40 47.50 -51.28
CA PRO A 226 24.76 47.16 -49.90
C PRO A 226 23.53 46.85 -49.03
N ASP A 227 22.99 45.65 -49.22
CA ASP A 227 21.89 45.05 -48.47
C ASP A 227 22.39 43.98 -47.48
N LEU A 228 21.48 43.44 -46.65
CA LEU A 228 21.81 42.42 -45.66
C LEU A 228 22.38 41.14 -46.29
N ILE A 229 21.90 40.76 -47.47
CA ILE A 229 22.37 39.54 -48.16
C ILE A 229 23.82 39.74 -48.58
N THR A 230 24.11 40.85 -49.25
CA THR A 230 25.44 41.22 -49.73
C THR A 230 26.44 41.30 -48.57
N ALA A 231 26.06 41.90 -47.44
CA ALA A 231 26.88 41.90 -46.24
C ALA A 231 27.16 40.51 -45.65
N LEU A 232 26.18 39.60 -45.66
CA LEU A 232 26.38 38.23 -45.22
C LEU A 232 27.24 37.43 -46.22
N VAL A 233 27.08 37.66 -47.53
CA VAL A 233 27.95 37.11 -48.60
C VAL A 233 29.41 37.48 -48.36
N TYR A 234 29.72 38.75 -48.03
CA TYR A 234 31.09 39.16 -47.64
C TYR A 234 31.62 38.39 -46.42
N THR A 235 30.76 38.01 -45.47
CA THR A 235 31.19 37.22 -44.31
C THR A 235 31.49 35.75 -44.66
N GLU A 236 30.71 35.16 -45.57
CA GLU A 236 30.97 33.82 -46.11
C GLU A 236 32.17 33.79 -47.08
N PHE A 237 32.50 34.90 -47.77
CA PHE A 237 33.77 35.03 -48.49
C PHE A 237 34.96 34.89 -47.53
N GLY A 238 34.90 35.59 -46.39
CA GLY A 238 35.89 35.49 -45.33
C GLY A 238 36.00 34.08 -44.75
N HIS A 239 34.86 33.42 -44.54
CA HIS A 239 34.78 32.03 -44.11
C HIS A 239 35.48 31.08 -45.10
N ALA A 240 35.12 31.12 -46.38
CA ALA A 240 35.69 30.27 -47.41
C ALA A 240 37.19 30.52 -47.61
N CYS A 241 37.65 31.77 -47.53
CA CYS A 241 39.08 32.10 -47.53
C CYS A 241 39.82 31.51 -46.32
N VAL A 242 39.19 31.44 -45.14
CA VAL A 242 39.77 30.78 -43.95
C VAL A 242 39.86 29.26 -44.17
N LEU A 243 38.82 28.63 -44.74
CA LEU A 243 38.81 27.18 -45.04
C LEU A 243 39.90 26.77 -46.05
N LEU A 244 40.21 27.64 -47.03
CA LEU A 244 41.31 27.45 -47.98
C LEU A 244 42.69 27.91 -47.47
N ASN A 245 42.81 28.31 -46.20
CA ASN A 245 44.05 28.86 -45.63
C ASN A 245 44.62 30.06 -46.41
N GLN A 246 43.75 30.95 -46.87
CA GLN A 246 44.09 32.20 -47.59
C GLN A 246 43.84 33.44 -46.70
N PRO A 247 44.54 33.60 -45.57
CA PRO A 247 44.17 34.58 -44.54
C PRO A 247 44.29 36.03 -44.99
N ASP A 248 45.21 36.37 -45.89
CA ASP A 248 45.39 37.75 -46.35
C ASP A 248 44.23 38.22 -47.23
N LYS A 249 43.61 37.33 -48.04
CA LYS A 249 42.37 37.65 -48.76
C LYS A 249 41.22 37.88 -47.80
N ALA A 250 41.03 36.99 -46.82
CA ALA A 250 40.00 37.15 -45.78
C ALA A 250 40.16 38.49 -45.03
N ILE A 251 41.38 38.82 -44.60
CA ILE A 251 41.68 40.05 -43.86
C ILE A 251 41.47 41.29 -44.73
N LYS A 252 41.90 41.29 -45.99
CA LYS A 252 41.71 42.43 -46.91
C LYS A 252 40.22 42.70 -47.13
N THR A 253 39.46 41.67 -47.50
CA THR A 253 38.03 41.81 -47.86
C THR A 253 37.18 42.21 -46.66
N LEU A 254 37.29 41.50 -45.52
CA LEU A 254 36.44 41.77 -44.34
C LEU A 254 36.74 43.13 -43.68
N ASN A 255 37.97 43.65 -43.76
CA ASN A 255 38.25 45.01 -43.30
C ASN A 255 37.78 46.08 -44.30
N GLY A 256 37.82 45.79 -45.61
CA GLY A 256 37.37 46.70 -46.66
C GLY A 256 35.91 47.08 -46.53
N VAL A 257 35.03 46.11 -46.24
CA VAL A 257 33.58 46.33 -46.09
C VAL A 257 33.13 46.67 -44.66
N ALA A 258 34.07 46.85 -43.71
CA ALA A 258 33.73 46.97 -42.29
C ALA A 258 32.79 48.16 -41.97
N GLY A 259 32.83 49.23 -42.77
CA GLY A 259 31.90 50.36 -42.66
C GLY A 259 30.47 50.00 -43.05
N ASP A 260 30.30 49.24 -44.15
CA ASP A 260 28.99 48.80 -44.64
C ASP A 260 28.34 47.82 -43.67
N LEU A 261 29.13 46.90 -43.09
CA LEU A 261 28.66 45.98 -42.05
C LEU A 261 28.15 46.71 -40.80
N ASP A 262 28.80 47.82 -40.38
CA ASP A 262 28.37 48.64 -39.24
C ASP A 262 27.11 49.48 -39.58
N ASN A 263 26.97 49.95 -40.82
CA ASN A 263 25.77 50.63 -41.29
C ASN A 263 24.55 49.68 -41.34
N ILE A 264 24.74 48.44 -41.78
CA ILE A 264 23.70 47.40 -41.79
C ILE A 264 23.34 46.98 -40.36
N GLU A 265 24.30 46.90 -39.42
CA GLU A 265 23.96 46.68 -38.00
C GLU A 265 23.11 47.83 -37.42
N LYS A 266 23.41 49.10 -37.74
CA LYS A 266 22.58 50.24 -37.32
C LYS A 266 21.15 50.12 -37.86
N ALA A 267 20.99 49.71 -39.12
CA ALA A 267 19.68 49.46 -39.72
C ALA A 267 18.92 48.33 -39.01
N LEU A 268 19.56 47.16 -38.80
CA LEU A 268 18.99 46.04 -38.06
C LEU A 268 18.55 46.43 -36.64
N LYS A 269 19.40 47.18 -35.92
CA LYS A 269 19.08 47.66 -34.57
C LYS A 269 17.90 48.63 -34.56
N LYS A 270 17.78 49.51 -35.55
CA LYS A 270 16.65 50.44 -35.71
C LYS A 270 15.35 49.72 -36.04
N GLN A 271 15.40 48.66 -36.86
CA GLN A 271 14.23 47.93 -37.33
C GLN A 271 13.72 46.87 -36.34
N TYR A 272 14.62 46.12 -35.69
CA TYR A 272 14.28 44.94 -34.87
C TYR A 272 14.67 45.07 -33.39
N GLY A 273 15.23 46.21 -32.96
CA GLY A 273 15.65 46.48 -31.58
C GLY A 273 16.83 45.63 -31.08
N ASN A 274 17.42 44.78 -31.93
CA ASN A 274 18.49 43.85 -31.56
C ASN A 274 19.53 43.71 -32.70
N ILE A 275 20.67 43.07 -32.39
CA ILE A 275 21.82 42.91 -33.30
C ILE A 275 22.20 41.44 -33.52
N CYS A 276 21.29 40.49 -33.26
CA CYS A 276 21.61 39.06 -33.25
C CYS A 276 21.92 38.50 -34.65
N GLY A 277 21.34 39.09 -35.69
CA GLY A 277 21.64 38.82 -37.10
C GLY A 277 22.73 39.73 -37.70
N SER A 278 23.52 40.45 -36.89
CA SER A 278 24.53 41.36 -37.41
C SER A 278 25.66 40.61 -38.14
N PRO A 279 26.01 41.00 -39.39
CA PRO A 279 27.12 40.40 -40.13
C PRO A 279 28.48 40.73 -39.51
N LEU A 280 28.58 41.75 -38.65
CA LEU A 280 29.82 42.02 -37.90
C LEU A 280 30.22 40.87 -36.97
N ALA A 281 29.28 40.07 -36.45
CA ALA A 281 29.59 38.93 -35.58
C ALA A 281 30.45 37.85 -36.30
N PRO A 282 30.01 37.27 -37.45
CA PRO A 282 30.86 36.36 -38.22
C PRO A 282 32.09 37.06 -38.81
N ALA A 283 32.00 38.33 -39.23
CA ALA A 283 33.18 39.07 -39.72
C ALA A 283 34.32 39.12 -38.69
N TYR A 284 34.02 39.46 -37.43
CA TYR A 284 35.01 39.46 -36.35
C TYR A 284 35.57 38.06 -36.07
N TYR A 285 34.74 37.02 -36.15
CA TYR A 285 35.21 35.65 -35.96
C TYR A 285 36.17 35.19 -37.06
N TYR A 286 35.80 35.34 -38.34
CA TYR A 286 36.65 34.90 -39.46
C TYR A 286 37.89 35.78 -39.65
N LEU A 287 37.84 37.09 -39.32
CA LEU A 287 39.04 37.91 -39.14
C LEU A 287 39.96 37.34 -38.05
N GLY A 288 39.40 36.86 -36.94
CA GLY A 288 40.12 36.16 -35.88
C GLY A 288 40.80 34.88 -36.38
N GLU A 289 40.09 34.01 -37.11
CA GLU A 289 40.65 32.76 -37.64
C GLU A 289 41.76 33.02 -38.66
N ALA A 290 41.57 33.99 -39.57
CA ALA A 290 42.60 34.38 -40.54
C ALA A 290 43.87 34.93 -39.85
N LEU A 291 43.72 35.77 -38.82
CA LEU A 291 44.84 36.24 -38.01
C LEU A 291 45.47 35.11 -37.18
N MET A 292 44.69 34.13 -36.72
CA MET A 292 45.20 32.94 -36.03
C MET A 292 46.00 32.05 -36.97
N ALA A 293 45.58 31.89 -38.22
CA ALA A 293 46.31 31.17 -39.26
C ALA A 293 47.67 31.84 -39.53
N LYS A 294 47.71 33.16 -39.75
CA LYS A 294 48.98 33.91 -39.87
C LYS A 294 49.87 33.76 -38.63
N GLY A 295 49.28 33.77 -37.43
CA GLY A 295 49.99 33.53 -36.18
C GLY A 295 50.60 32.14 -36.06
N ARG A 296 49.92 31.10 -36.55
CA ARG A 296 50.46 29.73 -36.64
C ARG A 296 51.59 29.67 -37.66
N THR A 297 51.37 30.12 -38.90
CA THR A 297 52.42 30.11 -39.94
C THR A 297 53.67 30.86 -39.50
N ALA A 298 53.54 32.05 -38.91
CA ALA A 298 54.69 32.80 -38.38
C ALA A 298 55.43 32.04 -37.25
N ARG A 299 54.70 31.38 -36.35
CA ARG A 299 55.28 30.56 -35.27
C ARG A 299 56.02 29.35 -35.83
N ASP A 300 55.41 28.66 -36.78
CA ASP A 300 55.91 27.44 -37.37
C ASP A 300 57.13 27.74 -38.29
N SER A 301 57.20 28.95 -38.85
CA SER A 301 58.40 29.54 -39.50
C SER A 301 59.40 30.17 -38.51
N GLY A 302 59.27 29.96 -37.19
CA GLY A 302 60.19 30.44 -36.16
C GLY A 302 60.10 31.93 -35.78
N ASN A 303 59.34 32.75 -36.50
CA ASN A 303 59.15 34.18 -36.21
C ASN A 303 58.15 34.38 -35.05
N LYS A 304 58.66 34.22 -33.82
CA LYS A 304 57.89 34.37 -32.58
C LYS A 304 57.26 35.77 -32.40
N GLY A 305 57.92 36.82 -32.87
CA GLY A 305 57.46 38.20 -32.72
C GLY A 305 56.19 38.49 -33.50
N ASP A 306 56.18 38.17 -34.81
CA ASP A 306 54.98 38.35 -35.62
C ASP A 306 53.90 37.32 -35.29
N ALA A 307 54.26 36.10 -34.87
CA ALA A 307 53.31 35.13 -34.34
C ALA A 307 52.52 35.70 -33.14
N GLN A 308 53.21 36.23 -32.14
CA GLN A 308 52.60 36.85 -30.96
C GLN A 308 51.75 38.07 -31.35
N ARG A 309 52.23 38.93 -32.26
CA ARG A 309 51.49 40.09 -32.78
C ARG A 309 50.20 39.68 -33.49
N HIS A 310 50.24 38.66 -34.34
CA HIS A 310 49.07 38.14 -35.05
C HIS A 310 48.06 37.49 -34.09
N LEU A 311 48.53 36.69 -33.12
CA LEU A 311 47.68 36.08 -32.09
C LEU A 311 47.00 37.13 -31.18
N LEU A 312 47.71 38.20 -30.80
CA LEU A 312 47.10 39.32 -30.06
C LEU A 312 46.02 40.05 -30.87
N ARG A 313 46.23 40.23 -32.18
CA ARG A 313 45.20 40.78 -33.07
C ARG A 313 44.01 39.82 -33.25
N ALA A 314 44.26 38.51 -33.35
CA ALA A 314 43.20 37.49 -33.40
C ALA A 314 42.33 37.52 -32.13
N LEU A 315 42.97 37.49 -30.95
CA LEU A 315 42.32 37.62 -29.65
C LEU A 315 41.41 38.86 -29.58
N GLN A 316 41.88 40.00 -30.10
CA GLN A 316 41.08 41.22 -30.14
C GLN A 316 39.78 41.07 -30.95
N GLN A 317 39.78 40.37 -32.09
CA GLN A 317 38.56 40.22 -32.90
C GLN A 317 37.60 39.19 -32.27
N TYR A 318 38.09 38.03 -31.82
CA TYR A 318 37.26 37.07 -31.09
C TYR A 318 36.63 37.71 -29.85
N TYR A 319 37.37 38.56 -29.14
CA TYR A 319 36.88 39.29 -27.98
C TYR A 319 35.84 40.37 -28.34
N LYS A 320 35.98 41.09 -29.47
CA LYS A 320 34.90 41.98 -29.96
C LYS A 320 33.62 41.19 -30.23
N CYS A 321 33.73 40.02 -30.86
CA CYS A 321 32.62 39.12 -31.11
C CYS A 321 31.96 38.69 -29.78
N ALA A 322 32.72 38.09 -28.88
CA ALA A 322 32.25 37.59 -27.58
C ALA A 322 31.71 38.69 -26.65
N LYS A 323 32.21 39.92 -26.73
CA LYS A 323 31.74 41.04 -25.89
C LYS A 323 30.37 41.57 -26.32
N ARG A 324 30.16 41.80 -27.63
CA ARG A 324 28.99 42.52 -28.17
C ARG A 324 27.86 41.60 -28.67
N TYR A 325 28.18 40.40 -29.15
CA TYR A 325 27.25 39.59 -29.96
C TYR A 325 26.77 38.30 -29.27
N LYS A 326 26.36 38.38 -28.01
CA LYS A 326 25.98 37.23 -27.16
C LYS A 326 24.83 36.35 -27.71
N CYS A 327 24.04 36.88 -28.64
CA CYS A 327 22.93 36.16 -29.28
C CYS A 327 23.21 35.75 -30.75
N ALA A 328 24.41 36.01 -31.27
CA ALA A 328 24.79 35.56 -32.60
C ALA A 328 25.19 34.07 -32.58
N PRO A 329 24.89 33.26 -33.62
CA PRO A 329 25.20 31.82 -33.64
C PRO A 329 26.69 31.49 -33.42
N ILE A 330 27.59 32.42 -33.75
CA ILE A 330 29.04 32.24 -33.67
C ILE A 330 29.65 32.65 -32.30
N TYR A 331 28.81 33.17 -31.38
CA TYR A 331 29.21 33.64 -30.05
C TYR A 331 30.05 32.63 -29.25
N ASP A 332 29.60 31.38 -29.22
CA ASP A 332 30.26 30.33 -28.44
C ASP A 332 31.59 29.90 -29.08
N LYS A 333 31.63 29.75 -30.42
CA LYS A 333 32.88 29.49 -31.17
C LYS A 333 33.90 30.61 -30.87
N ALA A 334 33.47 31.88 -30.91
CA ALA A 334 34.34 33.02 -30.59
C ALA A 334 34.81 33.01 -29.13
N SER A 335 33.93 32.69 -28.17
CA SER A 335 34.26 32.65 -26.74
C SER A 335 35.28 31.55 -26.42
N GLN A 336 35.16 30.37 -27.05
CA GLN A 336 36.17 29.31 -26.96
C GLN A 336 37.53 29.76 -27.50
N LYS A 337 37.55 30.48 -28.63
CA LYS A 337 38.80 31.01 -29.23
C LYS A 337 39.45 32.10 -28.39
N VAL A 338 38.68 32.89 -27.63
CA VAL A 338 39.23 33.85 -26.65
C VAL A 338 40.06 33.14 -25.58
N LEU A 339 39.57 32.03 -25.00
CA LEU A 339 40.32 31.25 -24.02
C LEU A 339 41.55 30.60 -24.67
N LEU A 340 41.34 29.82 -25.74
CA LEU A 340 42.42 29.11 -26.44
C LEU A 340 43.59 30.02 -26.85
N VAL A 341 43.31 31.23 -27.34
CA VAL A 341 44.37 32.17 -27.75
C VAL A 341 45.05 32.82 -26.55
N LYS A 342 44.34 33.07 -25.43
CA LYS A 342 44.98 33.50 -24.17
C LYS A 342 45.95 32.43 -23.66
N ASP A 343 45.50 31.18 -23.59
CA ASP A 343 46.31 30.06 -23.10
C ASP A 343 47.56 29.88 -23.98
N ILE A 344 47.42 29.90 -25.31
CA ILE A 344 48.57 29.87 -26.23
C ILE A 344 49.55 31.03 -25.98
N LEU A 345 49.05 32.26 -25.78
CA LEU A 345 49.89 33.43 -25.52
C LEU A 345 50.64 33.35 -24.17
N VAL A 346 50.01 32.79 -23.15
CA VAL A 346 50.66 32.55 -21.84
C VAL A 346 51.67 31.41 -21.97
N ASP A 347 51.22 30.22 -22.34
CA ASP A 347 52.01 28.97 -22.29
C ASP A 347 53.15 28.91 -23.30
N LYS A 348 52.98 29.49 -24.49
CA LYS A 348 53.94 29.38 -25.61
C LYS A 348 54.71 30.66 -25.90
N PHE A 349 54.25 31.80 -25.40
CA PHE A 349 54.89 33.11 -25.61
C PHE A 349 55.19 33.87 -24.31
N GLY A 350 54.90 33.31 -23.13
CA GLY A 350 55.23 33.91 -21.84
C GLY A 350 54.52 35.24 -21.57
N VAL A 351 53.42 35.53 -22.28
CA VAL A 351 52.72 36.80 -22.12
C VAL A 351 52.03 36.82 -20.76
N ASN A 352 52.37 37.82 -19.93
CA ASN A 352 51.83 37.95 -18.58
C ASN A 352 50.28 37.92 -18.59
N HIS A 353 49.74 36.94 -17.85
CA HIS A 353 48.32 36.64 -17.76
C HIS A 353 47.49 37.84 -17.25
N ASP A 354 47.99 38.55 -16.24
CA ASP A 354 47.29 39.70 -15.64
C ASP A 354 47.22 40.89 -16.60
N LYS A 355 48.27 41.15 -17.39
CA LYS A 355 48.25 42.17 -18.46
C LYS A 355 47.28 41.80 -19.59
N LEU A 356 47.16 40.51 -19.95
CA LEU A 356 46.15 40.05 -20.90
C LEU A 356 44.73 40.20 -20.33
N ASN A 357 44.53 39.93 -19.04
CA ASN A 357 43.23 40.09 -18.38
C ASN A 357 42.89 41.56 -18.06
N ALA A 358 43.86 42.45 -17.90
CA ALA A 358 43.60 43.89 -17.79
C ALA A 358 43.18 44.49 -19.15
N LYS A 359 43.80 44.04 -20.25
CA LYS A 359 43.56 44.59 -21.61
C LYS A 359 42.38 43.93 -22.35
N PHE A 360 42.21 42.63 -22.16
CA PHE A 360 41.07 41.84 -22.63
C PHE A 360 40.36 41.25 -21.41
N PRO A 361 39.78 42.11 -20.53
CA PRO A 361 39.06 41.66 -19.37
C PRO A 361 37.91 40.80 -19.85
N PRO A 362 37.78 39.55 -19.37
CA PRO A 362 36.67 38.73 -19.77
C PRO A 362 35.38 39.39 -19.25
N THR A 363 34.68 40.13 -20.13
CA THR A 363 33.59 41.06 -19.78
C THR A 363 32.37 40.42 -19.11
N ASN A 364 32.37 39.10 -19.04
CA ASN A 364 31.74 38.34 -17.98
C ASN A 364 32.50 37.01 -17.94
N GLU A 365 33.53 36.87 -17.09
CA GLU A 365 34.40 35.67 -17.08
C GLU A 365 33.62 34.38 -16.92
N GLN A 366 32.65 34.41 -16.02
CA GLN A 366 31.60 33.43 -15.89
C GLN A 366 30.93 33.06 -17.23
N ALA A 367 30.44 34.02 -18.02
CA ALA A 367 29.76 33.72 -19.28
C ALA A 367 30.72 33.18 -20.36
N VAL A 368 31.98 33.63 -20.39
CA VAL A 368 32.99 33.12 -21.34
C VAL A 368 33.35 31.66 -21.01
N LYS A 369 33.56 31.35 -19.72
CA LYS A 369 33.80 29.98 -19.25
C LYS A 369 32.58 29.07 -19.52
N ILE A 370 31.36 29.54 -19.26
CA ILE A 370 30.11 28.82 -19.60
C ILE A 370 29.98 28.58 -21.12
N ALA A 371 30.23 29.60 -21.95
CA ALA A 371 30.15 29.47 -23.41
C ALA A 371 31.20 28.52 -23.99
N ALA A 372 32.41 28.49 -23.42
CA ALA A 372 33.43 27.49 -23.75
C ALA A 372 32.97 26.07 -23.35
N GLY A 373 32.39 25.93 -22.15
CA GLY A 373 31.71 24.71 -21.72
C GLY A 373 30.62 24.26 -22.69
N HIS A 374 29.77 25.17 -23.18
CA HIS A 374 28.74 24.86 -24.19
C HIS A 374 29.33 24.39 -25.52
N ALA A 375 30.46 24.96 -25.96
CA ALA A 375 31.15 24.53 -27.16
C ALA A 375 31.70 23.10 -27.01
N GLU A 376 32.40 22.81 -25.93
CA GLU A 376 32.94 21.47 -25.64
C GLU A 376 31.83 20.43 -25.39
N TYR A 377 30.74 20.83 -24.72
CA TYR A 377 29.55 19.99 -24.51
C TYR A 377 28.88 19.57 -25.82
N ARG A 378 28.75 20.49 -26.80
CA ARG A 378 28.23 20.14 -28.15
C ARG A 378 29.15 19.21 -28.92
N LEU A 379 30.47 19.31 -28.70
CA LEU A 379 31.47 18.37 -29.21
C LEU A 379 31.53 17.04 -28.42
N GLN A 380 30.62 16.84 -27.45
CA GLN A 380 30.57 15.68 -26.55
C GLN A 380 31.83 15.50 -25.67
N GLN A 381 32.62 16.55 -25.49
CA GLN A 381 33.85 16.55 -24.67
C GLN A 381 33.54 16.86 -23.20
N TYR A 382 32.67 16.05 -22.59
CA TYR A 382 32.09 16.32 -21.26
C TYR A 382 33.14 16.52 -20.16
N SER A 383 34.21 15.72 -20.16
CA SER A 383 35.31 15.81 -19.19
C SER A 383 36.07 17.13 -19.25
N ARG A 384 36.09 17.80 -20.42
CA ARG A 384 36.69 19.13 -20.60
C ARG A 384 35.70 20.26 -20.30
N ALA A 385 34.44 20.07 -20.66
CA ALA A 385 33.39 21.05 -20.41
C ALA A 385 33.12 21.24 -18.90
N LEU A 386 33.25 20.17 -18.11
CA LEU A 386 33.00 20.16 -16.66
C LEU A 386 33.79 21.25 -15.88
N PRO A 387 35.14 21.31 -15.91
CA PRO A 387 35.88 22.35 -15.18
C PRO A 387 35.50 23.77 -15.64
N HIS A 388 35.25 23.98 -16.94
CA HIS A 388 34.79 25.27 -17.45
C HIS A 388 33.45 25.71 -16.84
N TYR A 389 32.49 24.79 -16.65
CA TYR A 389 31.23 25.12 -15.97
C TYR A 389 31.43 25.38 -14.47
N LEU A 390 32.24 24.58 -13.77
CA LEU A 390 32.49 24.75 -12.33
C LEU A 390 33.23 26.06 -12.01
N GLU A 391 34.25 26.39 -12.79
CA GLU A 391 34.94 27.69 -12.71
C GLU A 391 34.00 28.84 -13.03
N GLY A 392 33.24 28.72 -14.12
CA GLY A 392 32.23 29.71 -14.51
C GLY A 392 31.20 29.97 -13.41
N ALA A 393 30.72 28.92 -12.74
CA ALA A 393 29.84 29.04 -11.59
C ALA A 393 30.52 29.73 -10.40
N ARG A 394 31.73 29.30 -10.03
CA ARG A 394 32.52 29.81 -8.88
C ARG A 394 32.77 31.31 -8.98
N LEU A 395 33.06 31.83 -10.17
CA LEU A 395 33.39 33.24 -10.42
C LEU A 395 32.28 34.22 -10.02
N SER A 396 31.00 33.82 -10.05
CA SER A 396 29.91 34.64 -9.50
C SER A 396 28.71 33.78 -9.12
N LEU A 397 28.77 33.20 -7.92
CA LEU A 397 27.73 32.33 -7.35
C LEU A 397 26.38 33.02 -7.11
N ARG A 398 26.27 34.35 -7.21
CA ARG A 398 25.00 35.09 -7.07
C ARG A 398 24.30 35.41 -8.40
N SER A 399 24.93 35.12 -9.54
CA SER A 399 24.35 35.44 -10.84
C SER A 399 23.28 34.43 -11.27
N ARG A 400 22.39 34.85 -12.18
CA ARG A 400 21.43 33.94 -12.83
C ARG A 400 22.12 32.87 -13.71
N GLN A 401 23.37 33.12 -14.12
CA GLN A 401 24.16 32.25 -15.00
C GLN A 401 24.88 31.13 -14.22
N ALA A 402 25.11 31.29 -12.91
CA ALA A 402 25.69 30.23 -12.08
C ALA A 402 24.80 28.98 -12.03
N ALA A 403 23.47 29.14 -11.94
CA ALA A 403 22.54 28.02 -11.98
C ALA A 403 22.55 27.28 -13.33
N GLU A 404 22.72 28.01 -14.44
CA GLU A 404 22.88 27.40 -15.76
C GLU A 404 24.16 26.55 -15.82
N ALA A 405 25.27 27.12 -15.33
CA ALA A 405 26.55 26.42 -15.23
C ALA A 405 26.46 25.15 -14.38
N PHE A 406 25.82 25.20 -13.21
CA PHE A 406 25.65 24.02 -12.36
C PHE A 406 24.74 22.95 -12.98
N LEU A 407 23.70 23.33 -13.73
CA LEU A 407 22.89 22.38 -14.49
C LEU A 407 23.75 21.62 -15.51
N PHE A 408 24.54 22.33 -16.31
CA PHE A 408 25.41 21.68 -17.29
C PHE A 408 26.58 20.91 -16.64
N ALA A 409 27.11 21.37 -15.50
CA ALA A 409 28.08 20.61 -14.71
C ALA A 409 27.49 19.28 -14.20
N ALA A 410 26.26 19.28 -13.66
CA ALA A 410 25.56 18.07 -13.25
C ALA A 410 25.31 17.11 -14.43
N ILE A 411 24.98 17.63 -15.62
CA ILE A 411 24.86 16.81 -16.84
C ILE A 411 26.23 16.25 -17.26
N CYS A 412 27.32 17.01 -17.14
CA CYS A 412 28.66 16.54 -17.47
C CYS A 412 29.15 15.46 -16.50
N TYR A 413 28.95 15.63 -15.18
CA TYR A 413 29.19 14.59 -14.18
C TYR A 413 28.42 13.31 -14.49
N TYR A 414 27.12 13.41 -14.80
CA TYR A 414 26.34 12.26 -15.28
C TYR A 414 26.96 11.60 -16.52
N LYS A 415 27.33 12.40 -17.53
CA LYS A 415 27.91 11.91 -18.79
C LYS A 415 29.31 11.32 -18.67
N THR A 416 29.97 11.49 -17.52
CA THR A 416 31.24 10.85 -17.16
C THR A 416 31.06 9.82 -16.04
N ASP A 417 29.84 9.33 -15.81
CA ASP A 417 29.46 8.29 -14.83
C ASP A 417 29.66 8.66 -13.33
N HIS A 418 29.81 9.95 -13.01
CA HIS A 418 29.93 10.51 -11.66
C HIS A 418 28.54 10.91 -11.11
N TYR A 419 27.69 9.93 -10.81
CA TYR A 419 26.27 10.20 -10.50
C TYR A 419 26.02 10.86 -9.14
N LEU A 420 26.87 10.62 -8.14
CA LEU A 420 26.67 11.18 -6.80
C LEU A 420 27.07 12.66 -6.76
N GLU A 421 28.08 13.03 -7.53
CA GLU A 421 28.54 14.38 -7.80
C GLU A 421 27.48 15.16 -8.58
N ALA A 422 26.86 14.55 -9.60
CA ALA A 422 25.70 15.10 -10.29
C ALA A 422 24.53 15.34 -9.31
N ALA A 423 24.29 14.41 -8.38
CA ALA A 423 23.26 14.53 -7.35
C ALA A 423 23.56 15.70 -6.41
N ALA A 424 24.79 15.81 -5.91
CA ALA A 424 25.25 16.89 -5.04
C ALA A 424 25.17 18.27 -5.72
N CYS A 425 25.48 18.37 -7.02
CA CYS A 425 25.29 19.60 -7.77
C CYS A 425 23.81 20.00 -7.85
N ALA A 426 22.90 19.06 -8.19
CA ALA A 426 21.48 19.34 -8.23
C ALA A 426 20.91 19.72 -6.84
N ASP A 427 21.42 19.10 -5.79
CA ASP A 427 21.02 19.37 -4.41
C ASP A 427 21.48 20.75 -3.91
N PHE A 428 22.74 21.11 -4.19
CA PHE A 428 23.28 22.45 -3.94
C PHE A 428 22.49 23.54 -4.70
N MET A 429 22.06 23.25 -5.93
CA MET A 429 21.20 24.17 -6.68
C MET A 429 19.84 24.39 -6.01
N ALA A 430 19.26 23.37 -5.38
CA ALA A 430 18.01 23.49 -4.63
C ALA A 430 18.12 24.51 -3.49
N GLU A 431 19.26 24.52 -2.79
CA GLU A 431 19.51 25.42 -1.66
C GLU A 431 19.89 26.84 -2.09
N ARG A 432 20.71 26.98 -3.13
CA ARG A 432 21.23 28.29 -3.56
C ARG A 432 20.34 29.00 -4.59
N TYR A 433 19.60 28.25 -5.41
CA TYR A 433 18.80 28.78 -6.50
C TYR A 433 17.37 28.18 -6.55
N PRO A 434 16.62 28.12 -5.42
CA PRO A 434 15.35 27.40 -5.33
C PRO A 434 14.28 27.85 -6.34
N LYS A 435 14.27 29.14 -6.70
CA LYS A 435 13.30 29.75 -7.64
C LYS A 435 13.79 29.74 -9.10
N ASN A 436 14.93 29.13 -9.41
CA ASN A 436 15.47 29.10 -10.77
C ASN A 436 15.00 27.83 -11.50
N ARG A 437 14.44 27.98 -12.70
CA ARG A 437 14.00 26.86 -13.52
C ARG A 437 15.09 25.81 -13.78
N TYR A 438 16.34 26.23 -13.96
CA TYR A 438 17.45 25.29 -14.18
C TYR A 438 17.67 24.35 -12.98
N THR A 439 17.33 24.77 -11.77
CA THR A 439 17.33 23.92 -10.56
C THR A 439 16.27 22.83 -10.66
N TRP A 440 15.06 23.17 -11.08
CA TRP A 440 13.98 22.21 -11.24
C TRP A 440 14.30 21.19 -12.34
N ASP A 441 14.86 21.67 -13.47
CA ASP A 441 15.35 20.80 -14.54
C ASP A 441 16.52 19.90 -14.06
N ALA A 442 17.47 20.41 -13.26
CA ALA A 442 18.57 19.62 -12.69
C ALA A 442 18.05 18.51 -11.75
N LEU A 443 17.23 18.88 -10.75
CA LEU A 443 16.66 17.96 -9.77
C LEU A 443 15.91 16.81 -10.45
N PHE A 444 14.97 17.13 -11.35
CA PHE A 444 14.16 16.11 -12.01
C PHE A 444 14.99 15.19 -12.90
N ASN A 445 15.91 15.75 -13.70
CA ASN A 445 16.68 14.97 -14.66
C ASN A 445 17.70 14.06 -13.97
N VAL A 446 18.46 14.58 -13.00
CA VAL A 446 19.45 13.80 -12.23
C VAL A 446 18.76 12.71 -11.40
N ALA A 447 17.62 13.01 -10.75
CA ALA A 447 16.84 12.00 -10.04
C ALA A 447 16.34 10.88 -10.98
N THR A 448 15.81 11.25 -12.15
CA THR A 448 15.34 10.27 -13.15
C THR A 448 16.47 9.33 -13.59
N ILE A 449 17.68 9.88 -13.80
CA ILE A 449 18.89 9.12 -14.15
C ILE A 449 19.31 8.18 -13.02
N LEU A 450 19.37 8.66 -11.78
CA LEU A 450 19.71 7.86 -10.60
C LEU A 450 18.75 6.67 -10.43
N ARG A 451 17.45 6.86 -10.70
CA ARG A 451 16.48 5.77 -10.69
C ARG A 451 16.73 4.71 -11.77
N VAL A 452 17.17 5.11 -12.96
CA VAL A 452 17.54 4.17 -14.03
C VAL A 452 18.77 3.36 -13.60
N ARG A 453 19.85 4.02 -13.17
CA ARG A 453 21.06 3.33 -12.67
C ARG A 453 20.76 2.44 -11.46
N SER A 454 19.93 2.88 -10.53
CA SER A 454 19.45 2.04 -9.42
C SER A 454 18.85 0.72 -9.91
N ASN A 455 18.01 0.75 -10.95
CA ASN A 455 17.38 -0.46 -11.48
C ASN A 455 18.40 -1.41 -12.14
N GLU A 456 19.40 -0.87 -12.84
CA GLU A 456 20.50 -1.65 -13.44
C GLU A 456 21.33 -2.36 -12.36
N PHE A 457 21.68 -1.67 -11.27
CA PHE A 457 22.46 -2.26 -10.17
C PHE A 457 21.66 -3.17 -9.24
N ARG A 458 20.33 -3.28 -9.39
CA ARG A 458 19.44 -3.99 -8.44
C ARG A 458 19.85 -5.45 -8.15
N GLN A 459 20.39 -6.15 -9.15
CA GLN A 459 20.88 -7.52 -9.00
C GLN A 459 22.40 -7.58 -8.70
N ALA A 460 23.19 -6.72 -9.33
CA ALA A 460 24.65 -6.76 -9.23
C ALA A 460 25.22 -6.15 -7.95
N ASN A 461 24.58 -5.11 -7.40
CA ASN A 461 24.99 -4.44 -6.17
C ASN A 461 23.78 -3.74 -5.51
N LEU A 462 23.08 -4.47 -4.64
CA LEU A 462 21.88 -3.99 -3.98
C LEU A 462 22.13 -2.73 -3.12
N ALA A 463 23.26 -2.66 -2.41
CA ALA A 463 23.60 -1.50 -1.58
C ALA A 463 23.80 -0.21 -2.41
N LEU A 464 24.42 -0.32 -3.59
CA LEU A 464 24.58 0.79 -4.52
C LEU A 464 23.24 1.17 -5.18
N SER A 465 22.43 0.17 -5.55
CA SER A 465 21.06 0.34 -6.05
C SER A 465 20.20 1.14 -5.06
N ASP A 466 20.19 0.73 -3.79
CA ASP A 466 19.48 1.45 -2.72
C ASP A 466 19.97 2.87 -2.53
N ARG A 467 21.29 3.09 -2.59
CA ARG A 467 21.88 4.43 -2.45
C ARG A 467 21.42 5.36 -3.57
N TYR A 468 21.45 4.90 -4.82
CA TYR A 468 20.96 5.68 -5.96
C TYR A 468 19.44 5.92 -5.91
N ASN A 469 18.65 4.93 -5.48
CA ASN A 469 17.22 5.13 -5.28
C ASN A 469 16.92 6.17 -4.18
N GLY A 470 17.66 6.14 -3.07
CA GLY A 470 17.57 7.12 -1.99
C GLY A 470 17.85 8.55 -2.44
N TYR A 471 18.94 8.78 -3.18
CA TYR A 471 19.22 10.10 -3.76
C TYR A 471 18.18 10.51 -4.81
N SER A 472 17.67 9.59 -5.64
CA SER A 472 16.56 9.87 -6.56
C SER A 472 15.32 10.37 -5.81
N ALA A 473 14.93 9.71 -4.73
CA ALA A 473 13.75 10.10 -3.93
C ALA A 473 13.95 11.46 -3.24
N LEU A 474 15.15 11.71 -2.69
CA LEU A 474 15.51 13.00 -2.07
C LEU A 474 15.35 14.17 -3.07
N LEU A 475 15.95 14.04 -4.25
CA LEU A 475 15.91 15.08 -5.28
C LEU A 475 14.51 15.27 -5.86
N MET A 476 13.72 14.20 -6.02
CA MET A 476 12.30 14.31 -6.41
C MET A 476 11.46 15.00 -5.34
N GLY A 477 11.67 14.71 -4.05
CA GLY A 477 11.01 15.40 -2.94
C GLY A 477 11.33 16.90 -2.91
N ARG A 478 12.61 17.27 -3.08
CA ARG A 478 13.02 18.67 -3.22
C ARG A 478 12.43 19.33 -4.47
N PHE A 479 12.32 18.62 -5.60
CA PHE A 479 11.66 19.13 -6.81
C PHE A 479 10.19 19.48 -6.56
N VAL A 480 9.41 18.59 -5.95
CA VAL A 480 7.99 18.81 -5.63
C VAL A 480 7.83 20.04 -4.73
N LYS A 481 8.63 20.14 -3.66
CA LYS A 481 8.59 21.28 -2.72
C LYS A 481 8.95 22.63 -3.37
N LEU A 482 9.81 22.63 -4.39
CA LEU A 482 10.27 23.86 -5.07
C LEU A 482 9.45 24.24 -6.29
N ALA A 483 8.70 23.30 -6.88
CA ALA A 483 7.93 23.51 -8.10
C ALA A 483 6.62 22.67 -8.10
N PRO A 484 5.71 22.90 -7.12
CA PRO A 484 4.51 22.08 -6.95
C PRO A 484 3.57 22.14 -8.17
N ASP A 485 3.46 23.30 -8.82
CA ASP A 485 2.63 23.49 -10.02
C ASP A 485 3.25 22.90 -11.31
N HIS A 486 4.45 22.33 -11.24
CA HIS A 486 5.12 21.85 -12.44
C HIS A 486 4.38 20.62 -13.02
N PRO A 487 4.16 20.51 -14.35
CA PRO A 487 3.50 19.35 -14.99
C PRO A 487 4.18 17.96 -14.81
N LYS A 488 5.19 17.87 -13.96
CA LYS A 488 5.93 16.64 -13.59
C LYS A 488 5.92 16.39 -12.07
N ALA A 489 5.40 17.33 -11.27
CA ALA A 489 5.37 17.22 -9.81
C ALA A 489 4.56 16.00 -9.32
N PRO A 490 3.40 15.62 -9.89
CA PRO A 490 2.71 14.38 -9.53
C PRO A 490 3.59 13.14 -9.70
N THR A 491 4.26 13.02 -10.86
CA THR A 491 5.17 11.90 -11.15
C THR A 491 6.40 11.90 -10.24
N ALA A 492 6.90 13.08 -9.85
CA ALA A 492 8.01 13.22 -8.89
C ALA A 492 7.57 12.82 -7.48
N ALA A 493 6.44 13.32 -6.97
CA ALA A 493 5.86 12.98 -5.69
C ALA A 493 5.60 11.46 -5.57
N ASN A 494 5.00 10.85 -6.59
CA ASN A 494 4.80 9.41 -6.65
C ASN A 494 6.11 8.62 -6.70
N THR A 495 7.18 9.17 -7.28
CA THR A 495 8.51 8.54 -7.23
C THR A 495 9.08 8.54 -5.81
N THR A 496 8.89 9.63 -5.05
CA THR A 496 9.29 9.72 -3.64
C THR A 496 8.47 8.77 -2.76
N ALA A 497 7.13 8.77 -2.91
CA ALA A 497 6.22 7.93 -2.14
C ALA A 497 6.41 6.42 -2.38
N GLU A 498 6.48 5.98 -3.65
CA GLU A 498 6.74 4.57 -3.98
C GLU A 498 8.14 4.11 -3.53
N SER A 499 9.13 5.02 -3.47
CA SER A 499 10.46 4.69 -2.95
C SER A 499 10.45 4.43 -1.44
N GLN A 500 9.64 5.15 -0.66
CA GLN A 500 9.48 4.88 0.77
C GLN A 500 8.64 3.60 0.99
N TYR A 501 7.53 3.44 0.26
CA TYR A 501 6.71 2.21 0.27
C TYR A 501 7.52 0.94 -0.06
N ALA A 502 8.50 1.04 -0.96
CA ALA A 502 9.39 -0.07 -1.32
C ALA A 502 10.25 -0.57 -0.15
N ARG A 503 10.53 0.26 0.87
CA ARG A 503 11.24 -0.16 2.09
C ARG A 503 10.39 -1.11 2.91
N GLY A 504 9.12 -0.76 3.17
CA GLY A 504 8.14 -1.64 3.81
C GLY A 504 7.92 -2.94 3.02
N SER A 505 7.84 -2.84 1.67
CA SER A 505 7.67 -4.02 0.81
C SER A 505 8.84 -5.01 0.87
N ARG A 506 10.07 -4.52 1.07
CA ARG A 506 11.26 -5.38 1.28
C ARG A 506 11.16 -6.14 2.60
N LEU A 507 10.88 -5.42 3.69
CA LEU A 507 10.68 -6.01 5.02
C LEU A 507 9.53 -7.03 5.03
N SER A 508 8.48 -6.81 4.24
CA SER A 508 7.37 -7.76 4.05
C SER A 508 7.82 -9.08 3.36
N LYS A 509 8.76 -9.01 2.41
CA LYS A 509 9.38 -10.22 1.81
C LYS A 509 10.27 -10.94 2.82
N GLU A 510 11.09 -10.20 3.57
CA GLU A 510 11.93 -10.74 4.64
C GLU A 510 11.09 -11.43 5.73
N LYS A 511 9.95 -10.84 6.13
CA LYS A 511 8.97 -11.47 7.05
C LYS A 511 8.56 -12.86 6.57
N LYS A 512 8.28 -13.03 5.28
CA LYS A 512 7.88 -14.33 4.71
C LYS A 512 8.98 -15.38 4.88
N ILE A 513 10.24 -14.98 4.69
CA ILE A 513 11.42 -15.85 4.89
C ILE A 513 11.57 -16.23 6.38
N LEU A 514 11.46 -15.25 7.29
CA LEU A 514 11.54 -15.48 8.75
C LEU A 514 10.47 -16.46 9.26
N VAL A 515 9.23 -16.32 8.78
CA VAL A 515 8.14 -17.26 9.09
C VAL A 515 8.44 -18.66 8.54
N GLN A 516 8.97 -18.76 7.32
CA GLN A 516 9.32 -20.04 6.70
C GLN A 516 10.52 -20.73 7.36
N SER A 517 11.45 -19.98 7.96
CA SER A 517 12.60 -20.52 8.69
C SER A 517 12.31 -20.91 10.16
N GLY A 518 11.05 -20.87 10.58
CA GLY A 518 10.64 -21.30 11.92
C GLY A 518 11.14 -20.42 13.07
N LYS A 519 11.38 -19.13 12.80
CA LYS A 519 11.84 -18.19 13.82
C LYS A 519 10.82 -17.96 14.94
N ALA A 520 11.32 -17.59 16.12
CA ALA A 520 10.51 -17.35 17.31
C ALA A 520 9.45 -16.25 17.07
N PRO A 521 8.24 -16.36 17.67
CA PRO A 521 7.16 -15.39 17.49
C PRO A 521 7.55 -13.93 17.84
N GLU A 522 8.43 -13.73 18.82
CA GLU A 522 8.91 -12.41 19.23
C GLU A 522 9.75 -11.74 18.15
N GLU A 523 10.66 -12.48 17.50
CA GLU A 523 11.47 -11.99 16.38
C GLU A 523 10.58 -11.56 15.21
N ILE A 524 9.57 -12.38 14.88
CA ILE A 524 8.61 -12.09 13.82
C ILE A 524 7.77 -10.85 14.17
N ARG A 525 7.34 -10.71 15.43
CA ARG A 525 6.60 -9.52 15.91
C ARG A 525 7.44 -8.25 15.83
N ALA A 526 8.69 -8.28 16.27
CA ALA A 526 9.61 -7.14 16.18
C ALA A 526 9.84 -6.72 14.71
N HIS A 527 10.01 -7.69 13.81
CA HIS A 527 10.17 -7.42 12.38
C HIS A 527 8.89 -6.85 11.74
N VAL A 528 7.70 -7.30 12.16
CA VAL A 528 6.41 -6.73 11.73
C VAL A 528 6.26 -5.27 12.17
N LEU A 529 6.67 -4.91 13.39
CA LEU A 529 6.64 -3.52 13.86
C LEU A 529 7.56 -2.62 13.02
N LYS A 530 8.77 -3.09 12.70
CA LYS A 530 9.71 -2.38 11.80
C LYS A 530 9.12 -2.22 10.39
N MET A 531 8.48 -3.27 9.86
CA MET A 531 7.81 -3.25 8.55
C MET A 531 6.67 -2.21 8.51
N ARG A 532 5.81 -2.19 9.53
CA ARG A 532 4.71 -1.22 9.67
C ARG A 532 5.22 0.22 9.71
N LYS A 533 6.26 0.49 10.51
CA LYS A 533 6.90 1.81 10.59
C LYS A 533 7.37 2.35 9.23
N GLU A 534 7.99 1.51 8.39
CA GLU A 534 8.42 1.94 7.04
C GLU A 534 7.24 2.21 6.08
N TYR A 535 6.11 1.50 6.24
CA TYR A 535 4.89 1.76 5.48
C TYR A 535 4.19 3.04 5.95
N LEU A 536 4.03 3.25 7.25
CA LEU A 536 3.46 4.47 7.82
C LEU A 536 4.28 5.71 7.44
N ALA A 537 5.61 5.60 7.37
CA ALA A 537 6.46 6.69 6.87
C ALA A 537 6.21 7.07 5.39
N ALA A 538 5.46 6.28 4.62
CA ALA A 538 5.03 6.63 3.27
C ALA A 538 3.68 7.38 3.23
N VAL A 539 2.87 7.34 4.30
CA VAL A 539 1.54 7.98 4.39
C VAL A 539 1.57 9.46 4.00
N PRO A 540 2.37 10.35 4.65
CA PRO A 540 2.38 11.78 4.32
C PRO A 540 2.88 12.09 2.90
N LEU A 541 3.58 11.16 2.24
CA LEU A 541 3.99 11.31 0.84
C LEU A 541 2.87 10.94 -0.14
N TYR A 542 1.95 10.05 0.25
CA TYR A 542 0.76 9.72 -0.51
C TYR A 542 -0.42 10.67 -0.21
N GLU A 543 -0.55 11.20 1.01
CA GLU A 543 -1.57 12.22 1.34
C GLU A 543 -1.41 13.45 0.44
N VAL A 544 -0.19 14.00 0.34
CA VAL A 544 0.17 15.08 -0.60
C VAL A 544 -0.20 14.75 -2.05
N LEU A 545 -0.09 13.48 -2.49
CA LEU A 545 -0.53 13.06 -3.83
C LEU A 545 -2.05 13.07 -3.99
N THR A 546 -2.80 12.76 -2.94
CA THR A 546 -4.27 12.75 -2.97
C THR A 546 -4.88 14.13 -2.82
N GLU A 547 -4.24 15.02 -2.07
CA GLU A 547 -4.70 16.38 -1.78
C GLU A 547 -4.32 17.35 -2.92
N GLU A 548 -3.03 17.50 -3.21
CA GLU A 548 -2.54 18.45 -4.22
C GLU A 548 -2.72 17.93 -5.65
N TYR A 549 -2.70 16.60 -5.84
CA TYR A 549 -2.64 15.96 -7.16
C TYR A 549 -3.75 14.94 -7.39
N GLY A 550 -4.84 14.95 -6.61
CA GLY A 550 -5.93 13.96 -6.65
C GLY A 550 -6.57 13.76 -8.04
N GLY A 551 -6.64 14.81 -8.87
CA GLY A 551 -7.12 14.72 -10.26
C GLY A 551 -6.16 14.06 -11.26
N THR A 552 -5.02 13.56 -10.81
CA THR A 552 -4.01 12.88 -11.66
C THR A 552 -4.05 11.36 -11.48
N LYS A 553 -3.50 10.62 -12.46
CA LYS A 553 -3.40 9.15 -12.36
C LYS A 553 -2.59 8.72 -11.14
N GLU A 554 -1.53 9.46 -10.83
CA GLU A 554 -0.71 9.27 -9.63
C GLU A 554 -1.49 9.52 -8.32
N GLY A 555 -2.27 10.60 -8.24
CA GLY A 555 -3.12 10.91 -7.08
C GLY A 555 -4.22 9.88 -6.85
N ILE A 556 -4.91 9.45 -7.92
CA ILE A 556 -5.88 8.35 -7.86
C ILE A 556 -5.20 7.06 -7.33
N LYS A 557 -4.01 6.72 -7.83
CA LYS A 557 -3.28 5.53 -7.37
C LYS A 557 -2.81 5.64 -5.91
N ALA A 558 -2.56 6.86 -5.41
CA ALA A 558 -2.13 7.08 -4.02
C ALA A 558 -3.21 6.64 -3.01
N LEU A 559 -4.50 6.83 -3.30
CA LEU A 559 -5.61 6.33 -2.46
C LEU A 559 -5.53 4.80 -2.25
N TYR A 560 -5.33 4.05 -3.33
CA TYR A 560 -5.14 2.59 -3.27
C TYR A 560 -3.91 2.19 -2.44
N ARG A 561 -2.82 2.97 -2.50
CA ARG A 561 -1.62 2.75 -1.68
C ARG A 561 -1.87 3.03 -0.21
N LEU A 562 -2.60 4.11 0.13
CA LEU A 562 -2.99 4.43 1.50
C LEU A 562 -3.87 3.32 2.08
N GLY A 563 -4.93 2.89 1.39
CA GLY A 563 -5.77 1.78 1.81
C GLY A 563 -4.97 0.50 2.13
N TRP A 564 -3.96 0.18 1.30
CA TRP A 564 -3.03 -0.93 1.58
C TRP A 564 -2.09 -0.70 2.76
N ILE A 565 -1.62 0.52 3.02
CA ILE A 565 -0.77 0.84 4.18
C ILE A 565 -1.57 0.60 5.47
N TYR A 566 -2.74 1.22 5.61
CA TYR A 566 -3.60 1.03 6.78
C TYR A 566 -4.07 -0.42 6.92
N HIS A 567 -4.36 -1.12 5.81
CA HIS A 567 -4.65 -2.55 5.84
C HIS A 567 -3.49 -3.40 6.39
N ILE A 568 -2.23 -3.00 6.19
CA ILE A 568 -1.04 -3.69 6.73
C ILE A 568 -0.79 -3.32 8.20
N ASP A 569 -1.08 -2.07 8.58
CA ASP A 569 -0.99 -1.58 9.95
C ASP A 569 -2.12 -2.11 10.86
N ASP A 570 -3.21 -2.56 10.26
CA ASP A 570 -4.45 -3.08 10.87
C ASP A 570 -5.43 -2.02 11.38
N ASP A 571 -5.13 -0.75 11.14
CA ASP A 571 -6.10 0.35 11.16
C ASP A 571 -7.18 0.08 10.11
N SER A 572 -8.35 -0.35 10.59
CA SER A 572 -9.43 -0.78 9.70
C SER A 572 -10.26 0.37 9.17
N GLU A 573 -10.31 1.49 9.89
CA GLU A 573 -11.16 2.64 9.56
C GLU A 573 -10.57 3.45 8.42
N ASN A 574 -9.28 3.80 8.51
CA ASN A 574 -8.59 4.44 7.39
C ASN A 574 -8.47 3.48 6.20
N ALA A 575 -8.28 2.17 6.43
CA ALA A 575 -8.19 1.20 5.35
C ALA A 575 -9.46 1.15 4.48
N TYR A 576 -10.66 1.00 5.07
CA TYR A 576 -11.88 0.97 4.26
C TYR A 576 -12.13 2.34 3.61
N THR A 577 -11.92 3.43 4.33
CA THR A 577 -12.15 4.80 3.84
C THR A 577 -11.35 5.09 2.57
N TYR A 578 -10.04 4.82 2.58
CA TYR A 578 -9.20 5.04 1.40
C TYR A 578 -9.50 4.06 0.25
N PHE A 579 -9.91 2.81 0.54
CA PHE A 579 -10.33 1.86 -0.49
C PHE A 579 -11.66 2.25 -1.17
N LEU A 580 -12.65 2.77 -0.42
CA LEU A 580 -13.92 3.25 -0.99
C LEU A 580 -13.70 4.53 -1.80
N ARG A 581 -12.97 5.51 -1.25
CA ARG A 581 -12.59 6.74 -1.97
C ARG A 581 -11.83 6.44 -3.27
N TYR A 582 -11.00 5.40 -3.30
CA TYR A 582 -10.39 4.91 -4.54
C TYR A 582 -11.43 4.37 -5.54
N CYS A 583 -12.42 3.59 -5.06
CA CYS A 583 -13.48 3.04 -5.90
C CYS A 583 -14.39 4.12 -6.51
N GLU A 584 -14.61 5.23 -5.82
CA GLU A 584 -15.38 6.39 -6.30
C GLU A 584 -14.66 7.10 -7.44
N VAL A 585 -13.39 7.48 -7.24
CA VAL A 585 -12.66 8.31 -8.22
C VAL A 585 -12.16 7.51 -9.43
N GLN A 586 -11.79 6.24 -9.26
CA GLN A 586 -11.29 5.40 -10.35
C GLN A 586 -12.44 4.96 -11.26
N GLN A 587 -12.55 5.51 -12.46
CA GLN A 587 -13.61 5.16 -13.40
C GLN A 587 -13.33 3.88 -14.21
N GLU A 588 -12.05 3.59 -14.51
CA GLU A 588 -11.70 2.42 -15.32
C GLU A 588 -11.89 1.10 -14.54
N PRO A 589 -12.38 0.02 -15.19
CA PRO A 589 -12.64 -1.26 -14.56
C PRO A 589 -11.35 -2.08 -14.35
N VAL A 590 -10.41 -1.53 -13.56
CA VAL A 590 -9.12 -2.15 -13.24
C VAL A 590 -9.22 -3.12 -12.07
N ARG A 591 -8.23 -4.02 -11.95
CA ARG A 591 -8.12 -5.02 -10.88
C ARG A 591 -8.23 -4.40 -9.49
N GLU A 592 -7.44 -3.36 -9.27
CA GLU A 592 -7.29 -2.67 -8.01
C GLU A 592 -8.63 -2.13 -7.47
N LYS A 593 -9.59 -1.79 -8.35
CA LYS A 593 -10.88 -1.22 -7.95
C LYS A 593 -11.81 -2.25 -7.32
N TYR A 594 -11.98 -3.44 -7.91
CA TYR A 594 -12.80 -4.47 -7.26
C TYR A 594 -12.11 -5.07 -6.03
N GLU A 595 -10.77 -5.16 -6.05
CA GLU A 595 -9.97 -5.59 -4.91
C GLU A 595 -10.16 -4.64 -3.73
N SER A 596 -10.11 -3.33 -3.97
CA SER A 596 -10.40 -2.30 -2.96
C SER A 596 -11.81 -2.44 -2.39
N LYS A 597 -12.85 -2.60 -3.23
CA LYS A 597 -14.24 -2.75 -2.75
C LYS A 597 -14.42 -3.98 -1.86
N PHE A 598 -13.82 -5.11 -2.23
CA PHE A 598 -13.83 -6.31 -1.40
C PHE A 598 -13.08 -6.12 -0.07
N LEU A 599 -11.89 -5.49 -0.11
CA LEU A 599 -11.08 -5.26 1.09
C LEU A 599 -11.74 -4.26 2.04
N ALA A 600 -12.43 -3.24 1.51
CA ALA A 600 -13.25 -2.31 2.28
C ALA A 600 -14.41 -3.02 2.99
N ALA A 601 -15.21 -3.80 2.27
CA ALA A 601 -16.30 -4.60 2.85
C ALA A 601 -15.82 -5.52 3.99
N ARG A 602 -14.68 -6.19 3.80
CA ARG A 602 -14.04 -7.02 4.84
C ARG A 602 -13.54 -6.20 6.04
N ARG A 603 -13.08 -4.96 5.84
CA ARG A 603 -12.63 -4.08 6.93
C ARG A 603 -13.80 -3.49 7.72
N LEU A 604 -14.91 -3.16 7.07
CA LEU A 604 -16.18 -2.80 7.71
C LEU A 604 -16.74 -3.94 8.56
N MET A 605 -16.69 -5.17 8.06
CA MET A 605 -17.09 -6.37 8.81
C MET A 605 -16.25 -6.58 10.09
N LEU A 606 -14.94 -6.26 10.05
CA LEU A 606 -14.07 -6.33 11.23
C LEU A 606 -14.35 -5.21 12.25
N LEU A 607 -14.89 -4.08 11.82
CA LEU A 607 -15.37 -2.99 12.67
C LEU A 607 -16.83 -3.18 13.13
N ASP A 608 -17.43 -4.36 12.89
CA ASP A 608 -18.82 -4.69 13.22
C ASP A 608 -19.88 -3.78 12.56
N LYS A 609 -19.48 -3.03 11.51
CA LYS A 609 -20.35 -2.26 10.59
C LYS A 609 -20.93 -3.20 9.53
N ILE A 610 -21.82 -4.10 9.97
CA ILE A 610 -22.27 -5.27 9.19
C ILE A 610 -23.15 -4.89 7.99
N ASP A 611 -23.98 -3.85 8.10
CA ASP A 611 -24.84 -3.38 7.01
C ASP A 611 -24.03 -2.85 5.82
N ASP A 612 -23.12 -1.89 6.08
CA ASP A 612 -22.18 -1.35 5.09
C ASP A 612 -21.32 -2.46 4.44
N ALA A 613 -20.85 -3.41 5.26
CA ALA A 613 -20.07 -4.55 4.78
C ALA A 613 -20.88 -5.41 3.81
N MET A 614 -22.14 -5.73 4.14
CA MET A 614 -23.03 -6.48 3.26
C MET A 614 -23.30 -5.74 1.95
N GLU A 615 -23.66 -4.46 2.01
CA GLU A 615 -23.94 -3.65 0.82
C GLU A 615 -22.74 -3.65 -0.14
N HIS A 616 -21.53 -3.48 0.39
CA HIS A 616 -20.32 -3.48 -0.42
C HIS A 616 -19.91 -4.87 -0.92
N PHE A 617 -20.15 -5.95 -0.18
CA PHE A 617 -19.96 -7.33 -0.68
C PHE A 617 -20.96 -7.67 -1.79
N GLU A 618 -22.25 -7.40 -1.60
CA GLU A 618 -23.29 -7.64 -2.62
C GLU A 618 -23.06 -6.75 -3.85
N GLY A 619 -22.71 -5.48 -3.65
CA GLY A 619 -22.32 -4.56 -4.70
C GLY A 619 -21.02 -4.96 -5.43
N PHE A 620 -20.09 -5.64 -4.77
CA PHE A 620 -18.90 -6.25 -5.40
C PHE A 620 -19.29 -7.48 -6.22
N LEU A 621 -20.15 -8.35 -5.70
CA LEU A 621 -20.68 -9.52 -6.41
C LEU A 621 -21.50 -9.12 -7.63
N ALA A 622 -22.22 -7.99 -7.58
CA ALA A 622 -22.92 -7.39 -8.71
C ALA A 622 -21.96 -6.87 -9.79
N TRP A 623 -20.93 -6.10 -9.41
CA TRP A 623 -19.92 -5.58 -10.33
C TRP A 623 -19.16 -6.66 -11.10
N THR A 624 -19.08 -7.87 -10.54
CA THR A 624 -18.18 -8.92 -11.03
C THR A 624 -18.92 -10.12 -11.64
N LYS A 625 -20.23 -9.99 -11.90
CA LYS A 625 -21.06 -11.02 -12.58
C LYS A 625 -20.54 -11.31 -14.01
N PRO A 626 -20.82 -12.51 -14.57
CA PRO A 626 -20.62 -12.78 -16.00
C PRO A 626 -21.26 -11.69 -16.88
N GLY A 627 -20.56 -11.28 -17.95
CA GLY A 627 -20.99 -10.21 -18.84
C GLY A 627 -20.62 -8.78 -18.40
N THR A 628 -20.15 -8.57 -17.16
CA THR A 628 -19.65 -7.26 -16.71
C THR A 628 -18.20 -6.99 -17.15
N ALA A 629 -17.79 -5.72 -17.14
CA ALA A 629 -16.43 -5.30 -17.49
C ALA A 629 -15.33 -5.93 -16.60
N TYR A 630 -15.65 -6.27 -15.36
CA TYR A 630 -14.70 -6.87 -14.41
C TYR A 630 -14.58 -8.39 -14.51
N HIS A 631 -15.49 -9.07 -15.22
CA HIS A 631 -15.62 -10.53 -15.20
C HIS A 631 -14.35 -11.32 -15.59
N ARG A 632 -13.50 -10.76 -16.47
CA ARG A 632 -12.32 -11.45 -17.03
C ARG A 632 -11.02 -11.21 -16.26
N THR A 633 -11.09 -10.66 -15.04
CA THR A 633 -9.88 -10.24 -14.32
C THR A 633 -9.26 -11.37 -13.48
N GLU A 634 -7.94 -11.32 -13.31
CA GLU A 634 -7.15 -12.35 -12.64
C GLU A 634 -7.51 -12.49 -11.15
N HIS A 635 -7.47 -13.72 -10.63
CA HIS A 635 -7.87 -14.11 -9.26
C HIS A 635 -9.32 -13.78 -8.85
N LEU A 636 -10.14 -13.21 -9.74
CA LEU A 636 -11.50 -12.78 -9.44
C LEU A 636 -12.37 -13.89 -8.82
N GLY A 637 -12.19 -15.14 -9.28
CA GLY A 637 -12.91 -16.30 -8.75
C GLY A 637 -12.79 -16.42 -7.23
N THR A 638 -11.56 -16.37 -6.71
CA THR A 638 -11.28 -16.46 -5.26
C THR A 638 -11.86 -15.28 -4.48
N TYR A 639 -11.86 -14.05 -5.03
CA TYR A 639 -12.51 -12.91 -4.35
C TYR A 639 -14.05 -13.03 -4.36
N ARG A 640 -14.65 -13.51 -5.46
CA ARG A 640 -16.11 -13.76 -5.57
C ARG A 640 -16.57 -14.86 -4.63
N GLU A 641 -15.87 -16.00 -4.64
CA GLU A 641 -16.04 -17.08 -3.68
C GLU A 641 -15.99 -16.54 -2.25
N ASN A 642 -14.89 -15.88 -1.87
CA ASN A 642 -14.75 -15.34 -0.53
C ASN A 642 -15.87 -14.36 -0.14
N ALA A 643 -16.35 -13.52 -1.07
CA ALA A 643 -17.44 -12.58 -0.81
C ALA A 643 -18.79 -13.27 -0.56
N ILE A 644 -19.10 -14.35 -1.29
CA ILE A 644 -20.31 -15.16 -1.02
C ILE A 644 -20.23 -15.75 0.39
N GLY A 645 -19.07 -16.29 0.77
CA GLY A 645 -18.82 -16.77 2.12
C GLY A 645 -19.02 -15.69 3.18
N PHE A 646 -18.43 -14.50 3.00
CA PHE A 646 -18.58 -13.40 3.97
C PHE A 646 -20.01 -12.86 4.08
N VAL A 647 -20.81 -12.85 2.99
CA VAL A 647 -22.24 -12.49 3.07
C VAL A 647 -23.01 -13.45 3.99
N ALA A 648 -22.74 -14.76 3.93
CA ALA A 648 -23.32 -15.74 4.86
C ALA A 648 -22.93 -15.45 6.33
N TRP A 649 -21.67 -15.10 6.58
CA TRP A 649 -21.21 -14.68 7.91
C TRP A 649 -21.86 -13.37 8.39
N CYS A 650 -22.10 -12.40 7.51
CA CYS A 650 -22.80 -11.17 7.89
C CYS A 650 -24.25 -11.44 8.34
N TYR A 651 -24.98 -12.34 7.67
CA TYR A 651 -26.32 -12.76 8.10
C TYR A 651 -26.30 -13.44 9.48
N ASP A 652 -25.30 -14.28 9.77
CA ASP A 652 -25.14 -14.87 11.10
C ASP A 652 -24.82 -13.81 12.16
N ILE A 653 -23.91 -12.87 11.91
CA ILE A 653 -23.58 -11.82 12.88
C ILE A 653 -24.81 -10.97 13.21
N LYS A 654 -25.63 -10.63 12.20
CA LYS A 654 -26.93 -9.95 12.42
C LYS A 654 -27.85 -10.78 13.32
N ALA A 655 -28.01 -12.08 13.06
CA ALA A 655 -28.79 -12.96 13.93
C ALA A 655 -28.23 -12.98 15.38
N GLN A 656 -26.90 -13.07 15.56
CA GLN A 656 -26.31 -13.06 16.91
C GLN A 656 -26.45 -11.69 17.62
N LYS A 657 -26.49 -10.56 16.90
CA LYS A 657 -26.84 -9.25 17.48
C LYS A 657 -28.27 -9.22 18.00
N ILE A 658 -29.23 -9.60 17.15
CA ILE A 658 -30.66 -9.67 17.51
C ILE A 658 -30.88 -10.61 18.71
N ARG A 659 -30.20 -11.75 18.74
CA ARG A 659 -30.24 -12.69 19.88
C ARG A 659 -29.79 -12.05 21.19
N LYS A 660 -28.79 -11.17 21.19
CA LYS A 660 -28.35 -10.44 22.39
C LYS A 660 -29.42 -9.44 22.84
N GLU A 661 -30.06 -8.73 21.90
CA GLU A 661 -31.18 -7.82 22.18
C GLU A 661 -32.36 -8.58 22.80
N ILE A 662 -32.75 -9.73 22.23
CA ILE A 662 -33.77 -10.63 22.77
C ILE A 662 -33.43 -11.06 24.21
N ILE A 663 -32.18 -11.45 24.49
CA ILE A 663 -31.76 -11.85 25.85
C ILE A 663 -31.88 -10.68 26.84
N ALA A 664 -31.45 -9.47 26.44
CA ALA A 664 -31.55 -8.28 27.28
C ALA A 664 -33.02 -7.87 27.53
N LEU A 665 -33.88 -7.95 26.52
CA LEU A 665 -35.31 -7.68 26.68
C LEU A 665 -36.02 -8.72 27.55
N ASN A 666 -35.66 -10.02 27.43
CA ASN A 666 -36.18 -11.05 28.34
C ASN A 666 -35.78 -10.79 29.80
N GLN A 667 -34.56 -10.28 30.05
CA GLN A 667 -34.15 -9.85 31.39
C GLN A 667 -34.97 -8.66 31.90
N LYS A 668 -35.23 -7.66 31.06
CA LYS A 668 -36.12 -6.53 31.42
C LYS A 668 -37.56 -6.99 31.68
N LEU A 669 -38.08 -7.95 30.90
CA LEU A 669 -39.43 -8.50 31.03
C LEU A 669 -39.64 -9.18 32.40
N LEU A 670 -38.63 -9.88 32.93
CA LEU A 670 -38.66 -10.48 34.28
C LEU A 670 -38.79 -9.45 35.41
N THR A 671 -38.48 -8.17 35.13
CA THR A 671 -38.51 -7.06 36.10
C THR A 671 -39.58 -6.01 35.81
N ALA A 672 -40.37 -6.18 34.74
CA ALA A 672 -41.35 -5.19 34.32
C ALA A 672 -42.65 -5.31 35.14
N PRO A 673 -43.23 -4.20 35.64
CA PRO A 673 -44.54 -4.23 36.27
C PRO A 673 -45.63 -4.65 35.27
N SER A 674 -46.63 -5.38 35.75
CA SER A 674 -47.72 -5.92 34.92
C SER A 674 -48.65 -4.85 34.38
N GLU A 675 -48.83 -3.75 35.12
CA GLU A 675 -49.68 -2.61 34.79
C GLU A 675 -48.93 -1.30 35.10
N LEU A 676 -49.15 -0.26 34.31
CA LEU A 676 -48.85 1.11 34.72
C LEU A 676 -49.97 1.55 35.67
N PRO A 677 -49.69 2.35 36.73
CA PRO A 677 -50.75 2.90 37.58
C PRO A 677 -51.76 3.66 36.73
N GLU A 678 -53.06 3.44 36.97
CA GLU A 678 -54.11 4.23 36.32
C GLU A 678 -53.99 5.71 36.71
N ASP A 679 -54.28 6.60 35.77
CA ASP A 679 -54.36 8.05 36.00
C ASP A 679 -55.46 8.37 37.03
N GLY A 680 -55.07 8.58 38.30
CA GLY A 680 -56.04 9.03 39.31
C GLY A 680 -55.64 8.93 40.77
N GLN A 681 -54.81 9.88 41.25
CA GLN A 681 -55.27 10.92 42.19
C GLN A 681 -54.11 11.81 42.65
N VAL A 682 -54.39 13.11 42.74
CA VAL A 682 -53.56 14.07 43.47
C VAL A 682 -53.78 13.81 44.95
N ASP A 683 -52.71 13.56 45.71
CA ASP A 683 -52.74 13.70 47.17
C ASP A 683 -51.64 14.68 47.59
N GLU A 684 -52.06 15.87 48.00
CA GLU A 684 -51.19 16.91 48.56
C GLU A 684 -51.04 16.65 50.07
N GLY A 685 -49.85 16.28 50.54
CA GLY A 685 -49.67 16.12 52.00
C GLY A 685 -48.27 15.84 52.50
N ALA A 686 -47.73 16.80 53.28
CA ALA A 686 -46.71 16.64 54.35
C ALA A 686 -45.36 15.97 53.96
N SER A 687 -44.26 16.69 53.71
CA SER A 687 -43.45 17.56 54.61
C SER A 687 -42.25 16.85 55.25
N ASP A 688 -41.07 17.45 55.06
CA ASP A 688 -39.82 17.39 55.86
C ASP A 688 -39.54 16.18 56.76
N ASP A 689 -38.40 15.50 56.55
CA ASP A 689 -37.18 15.85 57.30
C ASP A 689 -35.94 15.02 56.89
N GLY A 690 -34.78 15.68 56.83
CA GLY A 690 -33.57 15.18 57.51
C GLY A 690 -32.54 14.31 56.77
N GLU A 691 -31.32 14.86 56.66
CA GLU A 691 -30.01 14.18 56.63
C GLU A 691 -29.64 13.33 55.37
N GLY A 692 -28.47 13.49 54.74
CA GLY A 692 -27.27 14.27 55.08
C GLY A 692 -26.02 13.37 55.06
N GLY A 693 -25.18 13.45 54.02
CA GLY A 693 -24.06 12.51 53.86
C GLY A 693 -23.14 12.79 52.66
N ASP A 694 -22.20 13.71 52.87
CA ASP A 694 -20.98 13.98 52.08
C ASP A 694 -20.18 12.71 51.68
N ALA A 695 -19.25 12.69 50.71
CA ALA A 695 -18.93 13.57 49.58
C ALA A 695 -17.75 12.95 48.77
N ALA A 696 -17.37 13.63 47.68
CA ALA A 696 -16.00 13.75 47.15
C ALA A 696 -15.38 12.67 46.22
N GLU A 697 -15.05 13.17 45.02
CA GLU A 697 -13.82 12.93 44.23
C GLU A 697 -13.62 11.59 43.48
N GLY A 698 -13.29 11.60 42.18
CA GLY A 698 -13.17 12.75 41.26
C GLY A 698 -12.69 12.36 39.84
N GLU A 699 -12.94 13.27 38.89
CA GLU A 699 -12.26 13.52 37.59
C GLU A 699 -11.94 12.34 36.63
N GLY A 700 -12.13 12.43 35.32
CA GLY A 700 -12.56 13.55 34.45
C GLY A 700 -12.09 13.24 33.01
N GLY A 701 -12.95 13.35 32.00
CA GLY A 701 -12.66 12.80 30.67
C GLY A 701 -13.69 13.10 29.56
N ASP A 702 -14.14 14.35 29.50
CA ASP A 702 -14.71 15.04 28.33
C ASP A 702 -13.96 14.73 27.00
N ASP A 703 -14.52 14.84 25.80
CA ASP A 703 -15.92 14.82 25.34
C ASP A 703 -15.89 14.49 23.82
N GLY A 704 -17.01 14.06 23.24
CA GLY A 704 -17.03 13.61 21.85
C GLY A 704 -18.44 13.34 21.33
N GLY A 705 -19.37 14.27 21.59
CA GLY A 705 -20.78 14.09 21.30
C GLY A 705 -21.11 13.92 19.82
N ASP A 706 -21.75 12.80 19.50
CA ASP A 706 -22.67 12.69 18.37
C ASP A 706 -24.11 12.79 18.93
N GLN A 707 -24.99 13.50 18.20
CA GLN A 707 -26.34 13.80 18.69
C GLN A 707 -27.23 12.56 18.66
N VAL A 708 -27.25 11.80 19.75
CA VAL A 708 -28.35 10.89 20.03
C VAL A 708 -29.55 11.75 20.40
N GLU A 709 -30.53 11.87 19.50
CA GLU A 709 -31.86 12.36 19.86
C GLU A 709 -32.35 11.51 21.04
N ALA A 710 -32.50 12.15 22.20
CA ALA A 710 -33.13 11.55 23.36
C ALA A 710 -34.61 11.34 23.07
N VAL A 711 -34.92 10.26 22.35
CA VAL A 711 -36.25 9.65 22.35
C VAL A 711 -36.54 9.34 23.81
N VAL A 712 -37.45 10.12 24.39
CA VAL A 712 -37.94 9.92 25.75
C VAL A 712 -38.64 8.57 25.78
N ASP A 713 -37.89 7.55 26.19
CA ASP A 713 -38.29 6.15 26.15
C ASP A 713 -39.44 5.97 27.14
N LYS A 714 -40.68 5.96 26.63
CA LYS A 714 -41.87 5.68 27.43
C LYS A 714 -41.64 4.34 28.14
N PRO A 715 -41.96 4.19 29.43
CA PRO A 715 -41.81 2.91 30.11
C PRO A 715 -42.64 1.84 29.38
N LEU A 716 -41.93 0.95 28.67
CA LEU A 716 -42.55 -0.14 27.92
C LEU A 716 -43.20 -1.09 28.92
N THR A 717 -44.52 -1.25 28.82
CA THR A 717 -45.26 -2.25 29.58
C THR A 717 -44.75 -3.66 29.26
N ALA A 718 -44.97 -4.63 30.15
CA ALA A 718 -44.58 -6.03 29.90
C ALA A 718 -45.12 -6.56 28.55
N ALA A 719 -46.33 -6.13 28.14
CA ALA A 719 -46.91 -6.45 26.84
C ALA A 719 -46.13 -5.84 25.66
N ALA A 720 -45.66 -4.60 25.75
CA ALA A 720 -44.87 -3.95 24.70
C ALA A 720 -43.47 -4.58 24.58
N ILE A 721 -42.84 -4.95 25.70
CA ILE A 721 -41.58 -5.70 25.71
C ILE A 721 -41.76 -7.08 25.07
N ALA A 722 -42.84 -7.80 25.39
CA ALA A 722 -43.15 -9.11 24.81
C ALA A 722 -43.38 -9.02 23.28
N ALA A 723 -44.16 -8.05 22.81
CA ALA A 723 -44.38 -7.82 21.37
C ALA A 723 -43.07 -7.51 20.62
N ARG A 724 -42.18 -6.72 21.23
CA ARG A 724 -40.85 -6.44 20.65
C ARG A 724 -39.95 -7.68 20.62
N ILE A 725 -40.02 -8.54 21.65
CA ILE A 725 -39.31 -9.83 21.65
C ILE A 725 -39.81 -10.73 20.51
N GLU A 726 -41.13 -10.80 20.28
CA GLU A 726 -41.72 -11.59 19.19
C GLU A 726 -41.28 -11.09 17.81
N GLU A 727 -41.31 -9.77 17.59
CA GLU A 727 -40.81 -9.14 16.35
C GLU A 727 -39.33 -9.48 16.10
N LEU A 728 -38.48 -9.29 17.11
CA LEU A 728 -37.06 -9.62 17.02
C LEU A 728 -36.81 -11.11 16.83
N GLN A 729 -37.60 -11.99 17.44
CA GLN A 729 -37.50 -13.43 17.26
C GLN A 729 -37.80 -13.82 15.81
N ALA A 730 -38.83 -13.24 15.19
CA ALA A 730 -39.12 -13.44 13.77
C ALA A 730 -37.96 -12.94 12.86
N GLN A 731 -37.36 -11.79 13.18
CA GLN A 731 -36.18 -11.29 12.46
C GLN A 731 -34.95 -12.21 12.64
N PHE A 732 -34.70 -12.68 13.88
CA PHE A 732 -33.63 -13.62 14.20
C PHE A 732 -33.75 -14.91 13.38
N ASP A 733 -34.94 -15.52 13.37
CA ASP A 733 -35.18 -16.77 12.65
C ASP A 733 -35.08 -16.57 11.13
N ALA A 734 -35.54 -15.44 10.59
CA ALA A 734 -35.37 -15.10 9.17
C ALA A 734 -33.88 -14.94 8.78
N TYR A 735 -33.10 -14.20 9.57
CA TYR A 735 -31.66 -14.02 9.32
C TYR A 735 -30.88 -15.32 9.50
N LYS A 736 -31.19 -16.12 10.52
CA LYS A 736 -30.57 -17.43 10.77
C LYS A 736 -30.89 -18.43 9.66
N ALA A 737 -32.14 -18.50 9.19
CA ALA A 737 -32.53 -19.35 8.07
C ALA A 737 -31.80 -18.95 6.78
N ARG A 738 -31.62 -17.64 6.53
CA ARG A 738 -30.85 -17.14 5.38
C ARG A 738 -29.37 -17.48 5.49
N ALA A 739 -28.73 -17.24 6.64
CA ALA A 739 -27.35 -17.62 6.89
C ALA A 739 -27.10 -19.12 6.64
N THR A 740 -27.94 -19.99 7.21
CA THR A 740 -27.86 -21.45 7.00
C THR A 740 -27.95 -21.82 5.52
N ARG A 741 -28.88 -21.22 4.77
CA ARG A 741 -29.04 -21.46 3.33
C ARG A 741 -27.80 -21.05 2.55
N GLU A 742 -27.29 -19.83 2.77
CA GLU A 742 -26.10 -19.31 2.07
C GLU A 742 -24.84 -20.14 2.39
N PHE A 743 -24.66 -20.58 3.65
CA PHE A 743 -23.57 -21.48 3.99
C PHE A 743 -23.67 -22.84 3.28
N ILE A 744 -24.87 -23.45 3.24
CA ILE A 744 -25.09 -24.75 2.57
C ILE A 744 -24.84 -24.62 1.05
N ASP A 745 -25.37 -23.58 0.41
CA ASP A 745 -25.17 -23.29 -1.00
C ASP A 745 -23.70 -22.94 -1.32
N PHE A 746 -22.97 -22.34 -0.37
CA PHE A 746 -21.52 -22.14 -0.49
C PHE A 746 -20.73 -23.46 -0.47
N VAL A 747 -20.87 -24.28 0.58
CA VAL A 747 -20.05 -25.50 0.77
C VAL A 747 -20.33 -26.58 -0.28
N ASN A 748 -21.51 -26.54 -0.92
CA ASN A 748 -21.84 -27.43 -2.03
C ASN A 748 -21.30 -26.95 -3.38
N ARG A 749 -21.14 -25.63 -3.59
CA ARG A 749 -20.58 -25.06 -4.84
C ARG A 749 -19.06 -24.92 -4.83
N TYR A 750 -18.46 -24.76 -3.65
CA TYR A 750 -17.03 -24.48 -3.47
C TYR A 750 -16.36 -25.42 -2.46
N PRO A 751 -16.42 -26.76 -2.62
CA PRO A 751 -15.87 -27.71 -1.65
C PRO A 751 -14.38 -27.46 -1.36
N ASP A 752 -13.57 -27.24 -2.40
CA ASP A 752 -12.13 -26.98 -2.27
C ASP A 752 -11.76 -25.60 -1.66
N SER A 753 -12.74 -24.79 -1.27
CA SER A 753 -12.51 -23.47 -0.67
C SER A 753 -11.82 -23.57 0.69
N GLY A 754 -10.88 -22.67 0.95
CA GLY A 754 -10.32 -22.45 2.28
C GLY A 754 -11.35 -22.03 3.34
N GLN A 755 -12.53 -21.53 2.95
CA GLN A 755 -13.62 -21.22 3.88
C GLN A 755 -14.53 -22.41 4.19
N THR A 756 -14.60 -23.42 3.32
CA THR A 756 -15.56 -24.54 3.45
C THR A 756 -15.47 -25.27 4.80
N PRO A 757 -14.29 -25.57 5.37
CA PRO A 757 -14.21 -26.19 6.69
C PRO A 757 -14.86 -25.35 7.81
N ALA A 758 -14.68 -24.02 7.77
CA ALA A 758 -15.26 -23.12 8.75
C ALA A 758 -16.78 -22.97 8.56
N ASN A 759 -17.24 -22.90 7.32
CA ASN A 759 -18.66 -22.80 6.98
C ASN A 759 -19.40 -24.10 7.34
N LEU A 760 -18.82 -25.28 7.12
CA LEU A 760 -19.36 -26.57 7.57
C LEU A 760 -19.47 -26.65 9.10
N ALA A 761 -18.44 -26.21 9.84
CA ALA A 761 -18.50 -26.15 11.30
C ALA A 761 -19.60 -25.19 11.79
N LYS A 762 -19.81 -24.10 11.06
CA LYS A 762 -20.86 -23.13 11.36
C LYS A 762 -22.26 -23.68 11.10
N ILE A 763 -22.50 -24.34 9.96
CA ILE A 763 -23.76 -25.04 9.66
C ILE A 763 -24.10 -26.03 10.78
N ALA A 764 -23.13 -26.88 11.16
CA ALA A 764 -23.31 -27.81 12.28
C ALA A 764 -23.69 -27.09 13.57
N SER A 765 -22.99 -26.01 13.93
CA SER A 765 -23.30 -25.23 15.14
C SER A 765 -24.71 -24.62 15.12
N LEU A 766 -25.22 -24.21 13.96
CA LEU A 766 -26.57 -23.65 13.82
C LEU A 766 -27.65 -24.71 14.08
N HIS A 767 -27.44 -25.95 13.62
CA HIS A 767 -28.30 -27.11 13.94
C HIS A 767 -28.21 -27.51 15.42
N VAL A 768 -27.02 -27.47 16.04
CA VAL A 768 -26.87 -27.72 17.50
C VAL A 768 -27.68 -26.72 18.32
N GLU A 769 -27.65 -25.43 17.96
CA GLU A 769 -28.48 -24.41 18.61
C GLU A 769 -29.99 -24.65 18.44
N GLN A 770 -30.41 -25.30 17.34
CA GLN A 770 -31.79 -25.69 17.08
C GLN A 770 -32.19 -27.01 17.77
N LYS A 771 -31.28 -27.65 18.52
CA LYS A 771 -31.42 -29.03 19.06
C LYS A 771 -31.62 -30.09 17.97
N ASP A 772 -31.31 -29.77 16.73
CA ASP A 772 -31.33 -30.69 15.58
C ASP A 772 -30.02 -31.47 15.54
N PHE A 773 -29.89 -32.40 16.50
CA PHE A 773 -28.68 -33.18 16.69
C PHE A 773 -28.38 -34.11 15.50
N THR A 774 -29.41 -34.55 14.76
CA THR A 774 -29.29 -35.43 13.59
C THR A 774 -28.61 -34.73 12.42
N ASN A 775 -29.04 -33.52 12.06
CA ASN A 775 -28.35 -32.76 11.01
C ASN A 775 -26.98 -32.25 11.50
N ALA A 776 -26.86 -31.85 12.78
CA ALA A 776 -25.56 -31.51 13.36
C ALA A 776 -24.54 -32.66 13.25
N GLU A 777 -24.92 -33.90 13.61
CA GLU A 777 -24.12 -35.12 13.43
C GLU A 777 -23.67 -35.26 11.97
N THR A 778 -24.62 -35.15 11.03
CA THR A 778 -24.38 -35.29 9.58
C THR A 778 -23.32 -34.30 9.07
N TRP A 779 -23.45 -33.01 9.40
CA TRP A 779 -22.51 -31.97 8.96
C TRP A 779 -21.14 -32.08 9.65
N LEU A 780 -21.08 -32.48 10.92
CA LEU A 780 -19.81 -32.71 11.64
C LEU A 780 -19.05 -33.93 11.10
N ILE A 781 -19.76 -35.02 10.77
CA ILE A 781 -19.17 -36.20 10.12
C ILE A 781 -18.59 -35.81 8.76
N ARG A 782 -19.36 -35.07 7.94
CA ARG A 782 -18.90 -34.57 6.63
C ARG A 782 -17.62 -33.74 6.75
N LEU A 783 -17.59 -32.77 7.66
CA LEU A 783 -16.42 -31.93 7.94
C LEU A 783 -15.20 -32.76 8.37
N ASN A 784 -15.40 -33.75 9.24
CA ASN A 784 -14.32 -34.61 9.74
C ASN A 784 -13.79 -35.58 8.69
N ALA A 785 -14.62 -36.00 7.72
CA ALA A 785 -14.24 -36.88 6.62
C ALA A 785 -13.56 -36.13 5.47
N GLU A 786 -14.12 -35.01 5.01
CA GLU A 786 -13.60 -34.24 3.87
C GLU A 786 -12.38 -33.37 4.24
N TYR A 787 -12.35 -32.76 5.43
CA TYR A 787 -11.28 -31.82 5.84
C TYR A 787 -10.59 -32.20 7.16
N PRO A 788 -10.14 -33.46 7.35
CA PRO A 788 -9.70 -34.01 8.63
C PRO A 788 -8.54 -33.27 9.31
N LYS A 789 -7.74 -32.53 8.53
CA LYS A 789 -6.57 -31.75 8.99
C LYS A 789 -6.88 -30.28 9.29
N SER A 790 -8.10 -29.80 9.02
CA SER A 790 -8.47 -28.41 9.29
C SER A 790 -8.68 -28.13 10.78
N ASN A 791 -8.38 -26.91 11.24
CA ASN A 791 -8.65 -26.49 12.62
C ASN A 791 -10.14 -26.63 12.97
N ALA A 792 -11.02 -26.35 12.01
CA ALA A 792 -12.46 -26.56 12.13
C ALA A 792 -12.80 -28.03 12.40
N ALA A 793 -12.21 -28.99 11.67
CA ALA A 793 -12.40 -30.42 11.94
C ALA A 793 -11.80 -30.88 13.28
N VAL A 794 -10.71 -30.26 13.77
CA VAL A 794 -10.20 -30.55 15.12
C VAL A 794 -11.26 -30.17 16.17
N GLN A 795 -11.85 -28.98 16.09
CA GLN A 795 -12.94 -28.58 16.99
C GLN A 795 -14.23 -29.39 16.77
N ALA A 796 -14.56 -29.73 15.52
CA ALA A 796 -15.77 -30.47 15.15
C ALA A 796 -15.83 -31.88 15.74
N ARG A 797 -14.71 -32.58 15.88
CA ARG A 797 -14.65 -33.87 16.59
C ARG A 797 -15.14 -33.76 18.03
N PHE A 798 -14.70 -32.72 18.74
CA PHE A 798 -15.17 -32.45 20.11
C PHE A 798 -16.66 -32.08 20.12
N THR A 799 -17.09 -31.21 19.21
CA THR A 799 -18.51 -30.84 19.07
C THR A 799 -19.38 -32.06 18.77
N LEU A 800 -18.91 -33.03 17.97
CA LEU A 800 -19.63 -34.27 17.67
C LEU A 800 -19.79 -35.15 18.91
N GLY A 801 -18.73 -35.35 19.70
CA GLY A 801 -18.81 -36.04 20.99
C GLY A 801 -19.78 -35.34 21.95
N ARG A 802 -19.80 -34.00 21.97
CA ARG A 802 -20.78 -33.21 22.72
C ARG A 802 -22.21 -33.41 22.20
N VAL A 803 -22.43 -33.38 20.89
CA VAL A 803 -23.76 -33.63 20.28
C VAL A 803 -24.31 -34.99 20.68
N TYR A 804 -23.47 -36.03 20.75
CA TYR A 804 -23.91 -37.32 21.27
C TYR A 804 -24.29 -37.29 22.75
N ILE A 805 -23.58 -36.56 23.61
CA ILE A 805 -23.95 -36.39 25.03
C ILE A 805 -25.29 -35.65 25.16
N GLU A 806 -25.46 -34.51 24.48
CA GLU A 806 -26.70 -33.72 24.55
C GLU A 806 -27.90 -34.47 23.92
N ASN A 807 -27.64 -35.42 23.01
CA ASN A 807 -28.62 -36.37 22.46
C ASN A 807 -28.71 -37.70 23.26
N ASN A 808 -28.21 -37.73 24.50
CA ASN A 808 -28.20 -38.89 25.41
C ASN A 808 -27.54 -40.19 24.89
N ASN A 809 -26.77 -40.14 23.80
CA ASN A 809 -26.08 -41.28 23.20
C ASN A 809 -24.63 -41.40 23.73
N TYR A 810 -24.51 -41.73 25.02
CA TYR A 810 -23.23 -41.92 25.69
C TYR A 810 -22.31 -43.00 25.07
N PRO A 811 -22.82 -44.11 24.47
CA PRO A 811 -21.99 -45.05 23.73
C PRO A 811 -21.27 -44.41 22.52
N LYS A 812 -21.99 -43.72 21.62
CA LYS A 812 -21.37 -43.00 20.49
C LYS A 812 -20.45 -41.87 20.97
N ALA A 813 -20.82 -41.18 22.06
CA ALA A 813 -19.96 -40.15 22.65
C ALA A 813 -18.62 -40.73 23.10
N SER A 814 -18.63 -41.86 23.81
CA SER A 814 -17.44 -42.57 24.26
C SER A 814 -16.57 -43.05 23.08
N GLU A 815 -17.18 -43.65 22.06
CA GLU A 815 -16.47 -44.05 20.83
C GLU A 815 -15.83 -42.85 20.10
N THR A 816 -16.45 -41.67 20.18
CA THR A 816 -15.92 -40.44 19.56
C THR A 816 -14.75 -39.88 20.36
N PHE A 817 -14.88 -39.78 21.69
CA PHE A 817 -13.83 -39.23 22.55
C PHE A 817 -12.64 -40.19 22.74
N SER A 818 -12.83 -41.51 22.71
CA SER A 818 -11.72 -42.48 22.78
C SER A 818 -10.75 -42.32 21.60
N LYS A 819 -11.27 -42.05 20.39
CA LYS A 819 -10.48 -41.71 19.19
C LYS A 819 -9.76 -40.35 19.26
N MET A 820 -9.88 -39.63 20.37
CA MET A 820 -9.32 -38.29 20.57
C MET A 820 -8.37 -38.19 21.77
N LEU A 821 -8.14 -39.28 22.52
CA LEU A 821 -7.37 -39.29 23.79
C LEU A 821 -5.99 -38.63 23.64
N ASP A 822 -5.18 -39.05 22.67
CA ASP A 822 -3.84 -38.50 22.37
C ASP A 822 -3.84 -36.99 22.07
N ARG A 823 -5.01 -36.43 21.73
CA ARG A 823 -5.18 -35.02 21.37
C ARG A 823 -5.86 -34.21 22.47
N LEU A 824 -6.34 -34.82 23.56
CA LEU A 824 -6.91 -34.10 24.70
C LEU A 824 -6.01 -32.95 25.21
N PRO A 825 -4.68 -33.11 25.33
CA PRO A 825 -3.78 -32.02 25.72
C PRO A 825 -3.77 -30.80 24.79
N SER A 826 -4.30 -30.90 23.57
CA SER A 826 -4.41 -29.77 22.63
C SER A 826 -5.72 -28.97 22.76
N TYR A 827 -6.71 -29.47 23.51
CA TYR A 827 -8.02 -28.79 23.63
C TYR A 827 -8.00 -27.68 24.72
N PRO A 828 -8.91 -26.69 24.62
CA PRO A 828 -9.10 -25.68 25.66
C PRO A 828 -9.49 -26.30 27.01
N LEU A 829 -9.05 -25.71 28.12
CA LEU A 829 -9.34 -26.20 29.47
C LEU A 829 -10.84 -26.45 29.72
N ALA A 830 -11.73 -25.58 29.21
CA ALA A 830 -13.18 -25.73 29.35
C ALA A 830 -13.72 -27.04 28.74
N ASN A 831 -13.12 -27.50 27.64
CA ASN A 831 -13.49 -28.75 26.97
C ASN A 831 -13.06 -29.97 27.81
N LEU A 832 -11.88 -29.92 28.43
CA LEU A 832 -11.41 -30.94 29.37
C LEU A 832 -12.29 -31.02 30.61
N VAL A 833 -12.65 -29.87 31.20
CA VAL A 833 -13.52 -29.78 32.38
C VAL A 833 -14.93 -30.32 32.06
N TYR A 834 -15.44 -30.06 30.85
CA TYR A 834 -16.70 -30.63 30.36
C TYR A 834 -16.59 -32.16 30.25
N VAL A 835 -15.63 -32.71 29.49
CA VAL A 835 -15.47 -34.16 29.30
C VAL A 835 -15.24 -34.87 30.63
N GLY A 836 -14.27 -34.41 31.41
CA GLY A 836 -13.92 -34.95 32.73
C GLY A 836 -15.03 -34.83 33.78
N SER A 837 -16.18 -34.23 33.46
CA SER A 837 -17.36 -34.20 34.33
C SER A 837 -18.41 -35.27 34.04
N ARG A 838 -18.33 -35.98 32.92
CA ARG A 838 -19.40 -36.84 32.39
C ARG A 838 -19.23 -38.33 32.72
N MET A 839 -18.67 -38.66 33.89
CA MET A 839 -18.52 -40.05 34.36
C MET A 839 -19.88 -40.74 34.58
N TYR A 840 -20.87 -39.97 35.05
CA TYR A 840 -22.22 -40.43 35.34
C TYR A 840 -23.26 -39.50 34.73
N ILE A 841 -24.38 -40.07 34.26
CA ILE A 841 -25.52 -39.33 33.73
C ILE A 841 -26.32 -38.78 34.92
N ASP A 842 -26.59 -37.47 34.93
CA ASP A 842 -27.28 -36.75 36.01
C ASP A 842 -26.66 -36.91 37.42
N GLY A 843 -25.42 -37.43 37.49
CA GLY A 843 -24.73 -37.74 38.74
C GLY A 843 -25.11 -39.07 39.38
N ASP A 844 -25.90 -39.91 38.70
CA ASP A 844 -26.34 -41.23 39.16
C ASP A 844 -25.28 -42.32 38.86
N PRO A 845 -24.64 -42.94 39.87
CA PRO A 845 -23.64 -44.00 39.64
C PRO A 845 -24.20 -45.24 38.93
N ALA A 846 -25.52 -45.48 38.96
CA ALA A 846 -26.16 -46.57 38.22
C ALA A 846 -26.28 -46.30 36.71
N ARG A 847 -26.01 -45.05 36.28
CA ARG A 847 -26.10 -44.61 34.88
C ARG A 847 -24.72 -44.12 34.41
N PRO A 848 -23.84 -45.03 33.96
CA PRO A 848 -22.51 -44.66 33.47
C PRO A 848 -22.62 -43.75 32.23
N GLY A 849 -21.76 -42.73 32.20
CA GLY A 849 -21.67 -41.75 31.11
C GLY A 849 -20.57 -42.12 30.11
N LEU A 850 -19.51 -41.31 30.07
CA LEU A 850 -18.30 -41.62 29.31
C LEU A 850 -17.45 -42.68 30.05
N THR A 851 -16.68 -43.47 29.30
CA THR A 851 -15.85 -44.53 29.89
C THR A 851 -14.75 -43.96 30.80
N PRO A 852 -14.30 -44.73 31.82
CA PRO A 852 -13.34 -44.24 32.82
C PRO A 852 -12.04 -43.72 32.22
N GLU A 853 -11.52 -44.32 31.14
CA GLU A 853 -10.25 -43.94 30.51
C GLU A 853 -10.31 -42.51 29.95
N ILE A 854 -11.47 -42.11 29.41
CA ILE A 854 -11.72 -40.78 28.86
C ILE A 854 -11.79 -39.74 29.98
N ILE A 855 -12.46 -40.09 31.09
CA ILE A 855 -12.55 -39.23 32.28
C ILE A 855 -11.17 -39.08 32.94
N LEU A 856 -10.43 -40.18 33.05
CA LEU A 856 -9.10 -40.25 33.65
C LEU A 856 -8.12 -39.37 32.88
N ALA A 857 -8.00 -39.56 31.56
CA ALA A 857 -7.14 -38.76 30.68
C ALA A 857 -7.48 -37.26 30.74
N ALA A 858 -8.77 -36.90 30.67
CA ALA A 858 -9.19 -35.50 30.71
C ALA A 858 -8.90 -34.82 32.06
N ASN A 859 -9.06 -35.52 33.19
CA ASN A 859 -8.78 -34.94 34.51
C ASN A 859 -7.27 -34.94 34.83
N HIS A 860 -6.47 -35.92 34.39
CA HIS A 860 -5.00 -35.87 34.52
C HIS A 860 -4.41 -34.65 33.80
N GLU A 861 -4.87 -34.35 32.58
CA GLU A 861 -4.42 -33.17 31.83
C GLU A 861 -4.77 -31.86 32.56
N ILE A 862 -5.95 -31.77 33.20
CA ILE A 862 -6.30 -30.60 34.04
C ILE A 862 -5.32 -30.45 35.21
N VAL A 863 -4.95 -31.55 35.86
CA VAL A 863 -3.98 -31.54 36.97
C VAL A 863 -2.58 -31.16 36.47
N ALA A 864 -2.12 -31.74 35.35
CA ALA A 864 -0.82 -31.43 34.74
C ALA A 864 -0.69 -29.94 34.37
N ARG A 865 -1.74 -29.33 33.78
CA ARG A 865 -1.77 -27.88 33.48
C ARG A 865 -1.76 -27.00 34.71
N ALA A 866 -2.37 -27.45 35.80
CA ALA A 866 -2.36 -26.73 37.08
C ALA A 866 -0.99 -26.81 37.77
N GLU A 867 -0.23 -27.88 37.53
CA GLU A 867 1.06 -28.14 38.18
C GLU A 867 2.24 -27.52 37.40
N ASN A 868 2.19 -27.50 36.06
CA ASN A 868 3.18 -26.82 35.22
C ASN A 868 3.19 -25.28 35.46
N PRO A 869 4.31 -24.67 35.89
CA PRO A 869 4.42 -23.22 36.12
C PRO A 869 4.31 -22.37 34.85
N GLU A 870 4.73 -22.90 33.70
CA GLU A 870 4.83 -22.17 32.43
C GLU A 870 3.56 -22.32 31.56
N HIS A 871 2.59 -23.13 31.99
CA HIS A 871 1.40 -23.40 31.17
C HIS A 871 0.41 -22.21 31.17
N PRO A 872 -0.03 -21.69 30.00
CA PRO A 872 -0.83 -20.46 29.93
C PRO A 872 -2.22 -20.54 30.58
N ASP A 873 -2.80 -21.75 30.74
CA ASP A 873 -4.06 -21.93 31.48
C ASP A 873 -3.88 -22.19 33.00
N ARG A 874 -2.66 -22.16 33.56
CA ARG A 874 -2.35 -22.58 34.95
C ARG A 874 -3.36 -22.06 35.99
N ASP A 875 -3.56 -20.74 36.07
CA ASP A 875 -4.44 -20.11 37.06
C ASP A 875 -5.92 -20.50 36.91
N ARG A 876 -6.33 -20.85 35.69
CA ARG A 876 -7.68 -21.37 35.43
C ARG A 876 -7.77 -22.85 35.80
N ALA A 877 -6.73 -23.64 35.50
CA ALA A 877 -6.66 -25.06 35.82
C ALA A 877 -6.60 -25.30 37.33
N LEU A 878 -5.89 -24.45 38.09
CA LEU A 878 -5.84 -24.48 39.56
C LEU A 878 -7.24 -24.43 40.20
N LYS A 879 -8.18 -23.66 39.64
CA LYS A 879 -9.59 -23.59 40.11
C LYS A 879 -10.35 -24.91 39.95
N HIS A 880 -9.85 -25.82 39.12
CA HIS A 880 -10.45 -27.13 38.87
C HIS A 880 -9.63 -28.29 39.43
N ARG A 881 -8.37 -28.08 39.83
CA ARG A 881 -7.40 -29.12 40.23
C ARG A 881 -7.96 -30.08 41.28
N ASN A 882 -8.43 -29.60 42.43
CA ASN A 882 -8.88 -30.49 43.51
C ASN A 882 -10.11 -31.33 43.09
N ARG A 883 -11.01 -30.77 42.27
CA ARG A 883 -12.15 -31.50 41.70
C ARG A 883 -11.71 -32.53 40.66
N ALA A 884 -10.68 -32.22 39.87
CA ALA A 884 -10.09 -33.14 38.91
C ALA A 884 -9.37 -34.31 39.60
N MET A 885 -8.53 -34.05 40.61
CA MET A 885 -7.86 -35.10 41.40
C MET A 885 -8.87 -36.03 42.09
N PHE A 886 -9.94 -35.48 42.69
CA PHE A 886 -11.00 -36.30 43.29
C PHE A 886 -11.68 -37.23 42.26
N ARG A 887 -11.91 -36.73 41.04
CA ARG A 887 -12.48 -37.53 39.94
C ARG A 887 -11.51 -38.58 39.42
N VAL A 888 -10.22 -38.28 39.32
CA VAL A 888 -9.17 -39.27 39.01
C VAL A 888 -9.21 -40.39 40.05
N ALA A 889 -9.16 -40.08 41.35
CA ALA A 889 -9.20 -41.08 42.41
C ALA A 889 -10.49 -41.93 42.39
N THR A 890 -11.64 -41.31 42.07
CA THR A 890 -12.92 -42.02 41.89
C THR A 890 -12.94 -42.90 40.64
N CYS A 891 -12.25 -42.51 39.56
CA CYS A 891 -12.09 -43.35 38.37
C CYS A 891 -11.18 -44.54 38.66
N LEU A 892 -10.03 -44.32 39.33
CA LEU A 892 -9.10 -45.38 39.74
C LEU A 892 -9.78 -46.42 40.65
N LEU A 893 -10.66 -45.98 41.57
CA LEU A 893 -11.53 -46.88 42.34
C LEU A 893 -12.46 -47.71 41.46
N ALA A 894 -13.05 -47.11 40.42
CA ALA A 894 -13.98 -47.78 39.51
C ALA A 894 -13.28 -48.69 38.47
N THR A 895 -11.99 -48.48 38.20
CA THR A 895 -11.13 -49.33 37.35
C THR A 895 -10.30 -50.34 38.14
N GLU A 896 -10.60 -50.52 39.44
CA GLU A 896 -9.92 -51.44 40.36
C GLU A 896 -8.42 -51.17 40.60
N GLN A 897 -7.95 -49.96 40.27
CA GLN A 897 -6.57 -49.49 40.50
C GLN A 897 -6.40 -48.94 41.94
N PHE A 898 -6.56 -49.82 42.93
CA PHE A 898 -6.72 -49.41 44.34
C PHE A 898 -5.50 -48.70 44.94
N GLU A 899 -4.27 -49.15 44.69
CA GLU A 899 -3.07 -48.50 45.26
C GLU A 899 -2.83 -47.11 44.66
N GLU A 900 -3.03 -46.92 43.34
CA GLU A 900 -2.96 -45.58 42.71
C GLU A 900 -4.03 -44.63 43.28
N ALA A 901 -5.23 -45.15 43.58
CA ALA A 901 -6.28 -44.38 44.25
C ALA A 901 -5.88 -44.01 45.69
N ILE A 902 -5.29 -44.93 46.46
CA ILE A 902 -4.77 -44.68 47.81
C ILE A 902 -3.73 -43.57 47.78
N GLU A 903 -2.68 -43.69 46.96
CA GLU A 903 -1.61 -42.70 46.85
C GLU A 903 -2.14 -41.30 46.53
N LEU A 904 -3.13 -41.22 45.61
CA LEU A 904 -3.74 -39.95 45.23
C LEU A 904 -4.60 -39.35 46.34
N PHE A 905 -5.42 -40.14 47.04
CA PHE A 905 -6.17 -39.66 48.20
C PHE A 905 -5.24 -39.22 49.34
N GLU A 906 -4.14 -39.94 49.60
CA GLU A 906 -3.15 -39.53 50.59
C GLU A 906 -2.40 -38.25 50.20
N ARG A 907 -2.09 -38.07 48.91
CA ARG A 907 -1.56 -36.81 48.39
C ARG A 907 -2.55 -35.66 48.63
N MET A 908 -3.83 -35.85 48.29
CA MET A 908 -4.86 -34.84 48.51
C MET A 908 -5.05 -34.50 50.00
N MET A 909 -4.96 -35.49 50.90
CA MET A 909 -4.98 -35.28 52.35
C MET A 909 -3.80 -34.46 52.84
N ARG A 910 -2.56 -34.81 52.43
CA ARG A 910 -1.35 -34.07 52.79
C ARG A 910 -1.40 -32.62 52.33
N GLU A 911 -1.82 -32.38 51.09
CA GLU A 911 -1.97 -31.03 50.54
C GLU A 911 -3.07 -30.23 51.28
N SER A 912 -4.20 -30.87 51.65
CA SER A 912 -5.27 -30.23 52.44
C SER A 912 -4.82 -29.87 53.86
N GLN A 913 -4.05 -30.75 54.50
CA GLN A 913 -3.50 -30.53 55.84
C GLN A 913 -2.46 -29.40 55.85
N ALA A 914 -1.53 -29.41 54.90
CA ALA A 914 -0.53 -28.33 54.77
C ALA A 914 -1.19 -26.97 54.50
N ALA A 915 -2.25 -26.93 53.68
CA ALA A 915 -3.01 -25.70 53.44
C ALA A 915 -3.66 -25.16 54.73
N LYS A 916 -4.21 -26.04 55.58
CA LYS A 916 -4.82 -25.70 56.88
C LYS A 916 -3.77 -25.17 57.87
N GLU A 917 -2.60 -25.80 57.92
CA GLU A 917 -1.47 -25.37 58.75
C GLU A 917 -0.91 -24.00 58.34
N SER A 918 -0.93 -23.68 57.04
CA SER A 918 -0.55 -22.36 56.53
C SER A 918 -1.66 -21.29 56.65
N GLY A 919 -2.72 -21.53 57.44
CA GLY A 919 -3.85 -20.60 57.63
C GLY A 919 -4.85 -20.54 56.48
N GLY A 920 -4.75 -21.45 55.51
CA GLY A 920 -5.69 -21.61 54.40
C GLY A 920 -6.95 -22.41 54.80
N LYS A 921 -7.91 -22.50 53.87
CA LYS A 921 -9.11 -23.31 54.04
C LYS A 921 -8.83 -24.76 53.66
N GLU A 922 -9.33 -25.68 54.48
CA GLU A 922 -9.32 -27.12 54.24
C GLU A 922 -10.10 -27.47 52.95
N SER A 923 -9.74 -28.58 52.30
CA SER A 923 -10.34 -28.98 51.02
C SER A 923 -11.86 -29.16 51.14
N ALA A 924 -12.60 -28.59 50.18
CA ALA A 924 -14.05 -28.77 50.09
C ALA A 924 -14.48 -30.24 49.83
N TYR A 925 -13.53 -31.13 49.56
CA TYR A 925 -13.72 -32.58 49.37
C TYR A 925 -13.14 -33.41 50.53
N TYR A 926 -12.79 -32.81 51.66
CA TYR A 926 -12.03 -33.48 52.74
C TYR A 926 -12.71 -34.76 53.26
N PHE A 927 -14.03 -34.72 53.52
CA PHE A 927 -14.77 -35.90 53.95
C PHE A 927 -14.91 -36.93 52.81
N GLU A 928 -15.08 -36.49 51.57
CA GLU A 928 -15.16 -37.37 50.40
C GLU A 928 -13.83 -38.08 50.12
N ILE A 929 -12.70 -37.40 50.35
CA ILE A 929 -11.35 -37.97 50.28
C ILE A 929 -11.16 -39.04 51.36
N LEU A 930 -11.50 -38.76 52.62
CA LEU A 930 -11.41 -39.76 53.70
C LEU A 930 -12.30 -40.97 53.44
N HIS A 931 -13.52 -40.76 52.95
CA HIS A 931 -14.45 -41.82 52.59
C HIS A 931 -13.93 -42.68 51.42
N GLY A 932 -13.49 -42.03 50.34
CA GLY A 932 -12.91 -42.68 49.16
C GLY A 932 -11.63 -43.46 49.49
N ARG A 933 -10.76 -42.91 50.35
CA ARG A 933 -9.56 -43.59 50.84
C ARG A 933 -9.89 -44.81 51.69
N GLY A 934 -10.91 -44.73 52.55
CA GLY A 934 -11.42 -45.88 53.30
C GLY A 934 -11.90 -46.99 52.36
N ILE A 935 -12.69 -46.65 51.34
CA ILE A 935 -13.07 -47.60 50.27
C ILE A 935 -11.81 -48.19 49.60
N ALA A 936 -10.86 -47.37 49.18
CA ALA A 936 -9.65 -47.80 48.49
C ALA A 936 -8.84 -48.83 49.29
N PHE A 937 -8.54 -48.53 50.56
CA PHE A 937 -7.87 -49.46 51.47
C PHE A 937 -8.65 -50.77 51.66
N ARG A 938 -9.99 -50.70 51.79
CA ARG A 938 -10.82 -51.90 51.94
C ARG A 938 -10.70 -52.84 50.75
N HIS A 939 -10.76 -52.29 49.53
CA HIS A 939 -10.65 -53.09 48.30
C HIS A 939 -9.22 -53.58 48.02
N ALA A 940 -8.20 -52.87 48.50
CA ALA A 940 -6.81 -53.35 48.57
C ALA A 940 -6.55 -54.40 49.68
N GLY A 941 -7.56 -54.78 50.48
CA GLY A 941 -7.42 -55.73 51.60
C GLY A 941 -6.80 -55.13 52.87
N ARG A 942 -6.49 -53.84 52.89
CA ARG A 942 -5.86 -53.09 53.99
C ARG A 942 -6.91 -52.64 55.02
N LEU A 943 -7.54 -53.62 55.66
CA LEU A 943 -8.78 -53.42 56.44
C LEU A 943 -8.63 -52.50 57.68
N GLU A 944 -7.47 -52.53 58.35
CA GLU A 944 -7.21 -51.67 59.51
C GLU A 944 -7.11 -50.19 59.11
N GLU A 945 -6.34 -49.88 58.06
CA GLU A 945 -6.16 -48.53 57.51
C GLU A 945 -7.46 -47.99 56.88
N SER A 946 -8.28 -48.88 56.33
CA SER A 946 -9.65 -48.58 55.92
C SER A 946 -10.50 -48.12 57.11
N SER A 947 -10.57 -48.93 58.18
CA SER A 947 -11.34 -48.59 59.38
C SER A 947 -10.84 -47.28 60.00
N ALA A 948 -9.53 -47.08 60.10
CA ALA A 948 -8.94 -45.85 60.62
C ALA A 948 -9.30 -44.61 59.77
N SER A 949 -9.40 -44.75 58.45
CA SER A 949 -9.79 -43.66 57.54
C SER A 949 -11.26 -43.26 57.72
N PHE A 950 -12.17 -44.23 57.86
CA PHE A 950 -13.57 -43.93 58.17
C PHE A 950 -13.75 -43.38 59.59
N ASP A 951 -12.99 -43.89 60.57
CA ASP A 951 -13.09 -43.43 61.96
C ASP A 951 -12.69 -41.97 62.11
N LYS A 952 -11.62 -41.53 61.41
CA LYS A 952 -11.23 -40.12 61.36
C LYS A 952 -12.32 -39.23 60.75
N LEU A 953 -12.98 -39.69 59.69
CA LEU A 953 -14.13 -38.99 59.10
C LEU A 953 -15.27 -38.88 60.14
N LEU A 954 -15.62 -39.98 60.80
CA LEU A 954 -16.73 -40.06 61.74
C LEU A 954 -16.51 -39.22 63.01
N SER A 955 -15.25 -38.98 63.42
CA SER A 955 -14.94 -38.06 64.52
C SER A 955 -15.08 -36.58 64.18
N GLU A 956 -15.11 -36.22 62.89
CA GLU A 956 -15.04 -34.82 62.43
C GLU A 956 -16.30 -34.37 61.66
N ILE A 957 -17.04 -35.29 61.03
CA ILE A 957 -18.23 -34.94 60.23
C ILE A 957 -19.47 -34.70 61.11
N ASN A 958 -20.24 -33.65 60.82
CA ASN A 958 -21.52 -33.44 61.46
C ASN A 958 -22.62 -34.28 60.78
N ARG A 959 -23.19 -35.25 61.52
CA ARG A 959 -24.24 -36.15 61.05
C ARG A 959 -25.47 -35.41 60.51
N ASP A 960 -25.95 -34.40 61.19
CA ASP A 960 -27.22 -33.74 60.83
C ASP A 960 -27.07 -32.88 59.57
N ARG A 961 -25.86 -32.39 59.29
CA ARG A 961 -25.51 -31.67 58.05
C ARG A 961 -25.16 -32.60 56.88
N TYR A 962 -24.56 -33.77 57.14
CA TYR A 962 -24.09 -34.72 56.12
C TYR A 962 -24.55 -36.17 56.38
N PRO A 963 -25.87 -36.44 56.55
CA PRO A 963 -26.34 -37.72 57.09
C PRO A 963 -26.03 -38.92 56.19
N GLY A 964 -26.16 -38.77 54.86
CA GLY A 964 -25.83 -39.84 53.92
C GLY A 964 -24.37 -40.26 53.98
N GLN A 965 -23.44 -39.30 54.07
CA GLN A 965 -22.01 -39.58 54.11
C GLN A 965 -21.55 -40.08 55.48
N TYR A 966 -22.16 -39.60 56.57
CA TYR A 966 -21.97 -40.16 57.91
C TYR A 966 -22.37 -41.64 57.95
N TYR A 967 -23.60 -41.97 57.56
CA TYR A 967 -24.09 -43.36 57.62
C TYR A 967 -23.36 -44.29 56.64
N ALA A 968 -23.05 -43.84 55.41
CA ALA A 968 -22.25 -44.62 54.48
C ALA A 968 -20.84 -44.91 55.02
N SER A 969 -20.22 -43.96 55.73
CA SER A 969 -18.91 -44.16 56.37
C SER A 969 -19.00 -45.08 57.58
N LEU A 970 -20.07 -44.98 58.37
CA LEU A 970 -20.30 -45.85 59.54
C LEU A 970 -20.47 -47.32 59.13
N VAL A 971 -21.22 -47.57 58.04
CA VAL A 971 -21.30 -48.89 57.39
C VAL A 971 -19.93 -49.30 56.83
N GLY A 972 -19.25 -48.43 56.07
CA GLY A 972 -17.96 -48.72 55.45
C GLY A 972 -16.88 -49.15 56.47
N ALA A 973 -16.85 -48.47 57.62
CA ALA A 973 -16.02 -48.81 58.75
C ALA A 973 -16.43 -50.16 59.37
N GLY A 974 -17.72 -50.39 59.58
CA GLY A 974 -18.27 -51.67 60.03
C GLY A 974 -17.84 -52.84 59.15
N ILE A 975 -17.97 -52.72 57.82
CA ILE A 975 -17.56 -53.76 56.86
C ILE A 975 -16.06 -54.06 56.98
N SER A 976 -15.24 -53.01 57.11
CA SER A 976 -13.79 -53.15 57.24
C SER A 976 -13.40 -53.87 58.53
N MET A 977 -14.08 -53.57 59.63
CA MET A 977 -13.92 -54.28 60.91
C MET A 977 -14.41 -55.74 60.84
N ALA A 978 -15.53 -56.00 60.16
CA ALA A 978 -16.15 -57.31 60.05
C ALA A 978 -15.33 -58.32 59.22
N GLY A 979 -14.54 -57.83 58.26
CA GLY A 979 -13.63 -58.65 57.46
C GLY A 979 -12.34 -59.05 58.19
N GLY A 980 -12.00 -58.40 59.31
CA GLY A 980 -10.75 -58.60 60.03
C GLY A 980 -10.67 -59.93 60.80
N ASP A 981 -9.45 -60.25 61.26
CA ASP A 981 -9.10 -61.55 61.85
C ASP A 981 -9.16 -61.55 63.39
N ASN A 982 -9.66 -60.47 63.99
CA ASN A 982 -9.84 -60.32 65.44
C ASN A 982 -11.33 -60.36 65.81
N GLU A 983 -11.73 -61.38 66.58
CA GLU A 983 -13.11 -61.59 67.05
C GLU A 983 -13.69 -60.35 67.76
N GLU A 984 -12.89 -59.63 68.56
CA GLU A 984 -13.36 -58.43 69.27
C GLU A 984 -13.67 -57.29 68.29
N THR A 985 -12.84 -57.11 67.26
CA THR A 985 -13.06 -56.13 66.19
C THR A 985 -14.32 -56.48 65.39
N VAL A 986 -14.53 -57.75 65.06
CA VAL A 986 -15.76 -58.21 64.37
C VAL A 986 -16.98 -58.02 65.27
N ARG A 987 -16.89 -58.31 66.58
CA ARG A 987 -17.97 -58.03 67.55
C ARG A 987 -18.30 -56.54 67.66
N ARG A 988 -17.30 -55.65 67.58
CA ARG A 988 -17.51 -54.19 67.54
C ARG A 988 -18.13 -53.70 66.23
N SER A 989 -17.95 -54.39 65.10
CA SER A 989 -18.59 -54.05 63.83
C SER A 989 -20.12 -54.11 63.90
N VAL A 990 -20.67 -55.10 64.62
CA VAL A 990 -22.11 -55.31 64.83
C VAL A 990 -22.76 -54.04 65.41
N ALA A 991 -22.12 -53.40 66.38
CA ALA A 991 -22.62 -52.17 66.99
C ALA A 991 -22.73 -51.00 66.00
N ARG A 992 -21.80 -50.89 65.03
CA ARG A 992 -21.83 -49.85 63.99
C ARG A 992 -22.98 -50.06 63.01
N PHE A 993 -23.22 -51.31 62.60
CA PHE A 993 -24.38 -51.62 61.76
C PHE A 993 -25.70 -51.39 62.50
N MET A 994 -25.80 -51.79 63.77
CA MET A 994 -26.97 -51.51 64.60
C MET A 994 -27.26 -50.01 64.75
N GLN A 995 -26.23 -49.17 64.90
CA GLN A 995 -26.40 -47.71 64.93
C GLN A 995 -27.02 -47.17 63.62
N VAL A 996 -26.60 -47.70 62.46
CA VAL A 996 -27.21 -47.32 61.17
C VAL A 996 -28.66 -47.80 61.11
N ILE A 997 -28.94 -49.06 61.44
CA ILE A 997 -30.30 -49.64 61.43
C ILE A 997 -31.27 -48.88 62.35
N GLN A 998 -30.79 -48.42 63.51
CA GLN A 998 -31.60 -47.77 64.54
C GLN A 998 -31.82 -46.27 64.33
N PHE A 999 -30.83 -45.55 63.79
CA PHE A 999 -30.86 -44.08 63.74
C PHE A 999 -30.91 -43.49 62.31
N ALA A 1000 -30.67 -44.29 61.27
CA ALA A 1000 -30.72 -43.81 59.89
C ALA A 1000 -32.13 -43.90 59.31
N ASP A 1001 -32.55 -42.84 58.62
CA ASP A 1001 -33.81 -42.81 57.88
C ASP A 1001 -33.75 -43.76 56.68
N ALA A 1002 -34.60 -44.79 56.70
CA ALA A 1002 -34.69 -45.82 55.68
C ALA A 1002 -35.51 -45.40 54.45
N ASP A 1003 -36.33 -44.36 54.55
CA ASP A 1003 -37.19 -43.87 53.46
C ASP A 1003 -36.45 -42.85 52.60
N SER A 1004 -35.45 -42.15 53.15
CA SER A 1004 -34.57 -41.23 52.43
C SER A 1004 -33.75 -41.95 51.34
N PRO A 1005 -33.93 -41.64 50.04
CA PRO A 1005 -33.25 -42.34 48.94
C PRO A 1005 -31.72 -42.26 48.98
N ARG A 1006 -31.16 -41.25 49.65
CA ARG A 1006 -29.70 -41.09 49.83
C ARG A 1006 -29.12 -41.93 50.96
N ILE A 1007 -29.93 -42.33 51.93
CA ILE A 1007 -29.50 -43.02 53.17
C ILE A 1007 -29.90 -44.50 53.11
N ARG A 1008 -31.08 -44.79 52.52
CA ARG A 1008 -31.61 -46.14 52.30
C ARG A 1008 -30.56 -47.17 51.85
N PRO A 1009 -29.66 -46.88 50.88
CA PRO A 1009 -28.59 -47.83 50.53
C PRO A 1009 -27.77 -48.27 51.75
N SER A 1010 -27.29 -47.33 52.56
CA SER A 1010 -26.50 -47.62 53.78
C SER A 1010 -27.32 -48.40 54.81
N VAL A 1011 -28.61 -48.14 54.95
CA VAL A 1011 -29.49 -48.92 55.84
C VAL A 1011 -29.60 -50.37 55.35
N GLU A 1012 -29.83 -50.56 54.05
CA GLU A 1012 -29.89 -51.89 53.45
C GLU A 1012 -28.56 -52.64 53.58
N ASP A 1013 -27.42 -51.98 53.38
CA ASP A 1013 -26.08 -52.56 53.59
C ASP A 1013 -25.89 -53.01 55.05
N ALA A 1014 -26.27 -52.16 56.02
CA ALA A 1014 -26.13 -52.47 57.44
C ALA A 1014 -26.91 -53.74 57.85
N TYR A 1015 -28.12 -53.96 57.33
CA TYR A 1015 -28.90 -55.16 57.59
C TYR A 1015 -28.24 -56.45 57.05
N ILE A 1016 -27.59 -56.39 55.89
CA ILE A 1016 -26.86 -57.54 55.34
C ILE A 1016 -25.60 -57.81 56.15
N GLU A 1017 -24.83 -56.77 56.44
CA GLU A 1017 -23.51 -56.90 57.04
C GLU A 1017 -23.57 -57.19 58.55
N VAL A 1018 -24.60 -56.71 59.27
CA VAL A 1018 -24.84 -57.15 60.66
C VAL A 1018 -25.15 -58.65 60.72
N ALA A 1019 -25.95 -59.16 59.78
CA ALA A 1019 -26.28 -60.59 59.72
C ALA A 1019 -25.06 -61.44 59.36
N ARG A 1020 -24.21 -60.96 58.43
CA ARG A 1020 -22.92 -61.60 58.09
C ARG A 1020 -21.96 -61.62 59.28
N ALA A 1021 -21.77 -60.49 59.96
CA ALA A 1021 -20.89 -60.39 61.12
C ALA A 1021 -21.34 -61.28 62.29
N LEU A 1022 -22.65 -61.30 62.60
CA LEU A 1022 -23.22 -62.17 63.64
C LEU A 1022 -23.05 -63.66 63.31
N ALA A 1023 -23.27 -64.06 62.05
CA ALA A 1023 -23.05 -65.44 61.63
C ALA A 1023 -21.57 -65.86 61.73
N SER A 1024 -20.63 -64.97 61.36
CA SER A 1024 -19.18 -65.19 61.52
C SER A 1024 -18.75 -65.35 62.99
N LEU A 1025 -19.47 -64.72 63.93
CA LEU A 1025 -19.29 -64.87 65.39
C LEU A 1025 -20.07 -66.06 65.99
N GLY A 1026 -20.76 -66.85 65.18
CA GLY A 1026 -21.57 -67.99 65.62
C GLY A 1026 -22.96 -67.66 66.19
N ASP A 1027 -23.39 -66.39 66.22
CA ASP A 1027 -24.74 -65.98 66.63
C ASP A 1027 -25.73 -66.11 65.46
N GLN A 1028 -25.99 -67.37 65.11
CA GLN A 1028 -26.77 -67.72 63.93
C GLN A 1028 -28.26 -67.40 64.08
N GLU A 1029 -28.78 -67.35 65.31
CA GLU A 1029 -30.17 -66.98 65.60
C GLU A 1029 -30.42 -65.50 65.29
N ARG A 1030 -29.60 -64.58 65.83
CA ARG A 1030 -29.76 -63.14 65.54
C ARG A 1030 -29.44 -62.82 64.08
N ALA A 1031 -28.48 -63.50 63.46
CA ALA A 1031 -28.19 -63.36 62.04
C ALA A 1031 -29.42 -63.70 61.15
N ILE A 1032 -30.15 -64.77 61.47
CA ILE A 1032 -31.41 -65.12 60.80
C ILE A 1032 -32.52 -64.11 61.13
N GLY A 1033 -32.56 -63.57 62.35
CA GLY A 1033 -33.45 -62.50 62.77
C GLY A 1033 -33.35 -61.26 61.88
N TYR A 1034 -32.15 -60.66 61.78
CA TYR A 1034 -31.91 -59.49 60.92
C TYR A 1034 -32.18 -59.76 59.44
N LYS A 1035 -31.88 -60.98 58.95
CA LYS A 1035 -32.25 -61.40 57.58
C LYS A 1035 -33.76 -61.34 57.35
N ARG A 1036 -34.56 -61.84 58.30
CA ARG A 1036 -36.04 -61.80 58.21
C ARG A 1036 -36.56 -60.37 58.28
N GLU A 1037 -36.00 -59.55 59.15
CA GLU A 1037 -36.36 -58.14 59.29
C GLU A 1037 -36.10 -57.35 58.00
N TYR A 1038 -34.94 -57.53 57.37
CA TYR A 1038 -34.62 -56.94 56.06
C TYR A 1038 -35.65 -57.31 54.99
N LEU A 1039 -35.97 -58.61 54.86
CA LEU A 1039 -36.93 -59.10 53.86
C LEU A 1039 -38.37 -58.63 54.13
N ALA A 1040 -38.72 -58.38 55.39
CA ALA A 1040 -39.99 -57.80 55.78
C ALA A 1040 -40.05 -56.28 55.55
N LYS A 1041 -38.95 -55.55 55.75
CA LYS A 1041 -38.89 -54.08 55.65
C LYS A 1041 -38.67 -53.58 54.22
N PHE A 1042 -37.87 -54.27 53.41
CA PHE A 1042 -37.49 -53.82 52.06
C PHE A 1042 -38.01 -54.76 50.98
N HIS A 1043 -39.27 -54.58 50.58
CA HIS A 1043 -39.91 -55.42 49.57
C HIS A 1043 -39.26 -55.33 48.18
N ASP A 1044 -38.71 -54.17 47.83
CA ASP A 1044 -37.97 -53.84 46.61
C ASP A 1044 -36.45 -53.76 46.85
N GLY A 1045 -35.96 -54.23 48.00
CA GLY A 1045 -34.58 -54.06 48.45
C GLY A 1045 -33.52 -54.71 47.56
N ARG A 1046 -32.35 -54.05 47.47
CA ARG A 1046 -31.21 -54.39 46.59
C ARG A 1046 -30.73 -55.84 46.73
N TYR A 1047 -30.79 -56.37 47.94
CA TYR A 1047 -30.24 -57.67 48.29
C TYR A 1047 -31.28 -58.80 48.37
N ARG A 1048 -32.56 -58.51 48.10
CA ARG A 1048 -33.67 -59.49 48.23
C ARG A 1048 -33.45 -60.77 47.41
N LYS A 1049 -32.79 -60.68 46.24
CA LYS A 1049 -32.46 -61.83 45.37
C LYS A 1049 -31.06 -62.43 45.61
N ALA A 1050 -30.21 -61.79 46.41
CA ALA A 1050 -28.79 -62.14 46.56
C ALA A 1050 -28.43 -62.74 47.93
N PHE A 1051 -29.40 -62.87 48.84
CA PHE A 1051 -29.20 -63.32 50.23
C PHE A 1051 -29.06 -64.86 50.34
N ASN A 1052 -28.22 -65.47 49.51
CA ASN A 1052 -28.22 -66.90 49.24
C ASN A 1052 -27.65 -67.76 50.39
N SER A 1053 -26.67 -67.26 51.15
CA SER A 1053 -26.16 -67.92 52.36
C SER A 1053 -25.57 -66.90 53.34
N LEU A 1054 -25.64 -67.20 54.64
CA LEU A 1054 -24.82 -66.54 55.64
C LEU A 1054 -23.42 -67.19 55.64
N PRO A 1055 -22.34 -66.45 55.99
CA PRO A 1055 -21.01 -67.04 56.11
C PRO A 1055 -20.99 -68.10 57.23
N PRO A 1056 -20.11 -69.12 57.12
CA PRO A 1056 -19.89 -70.06 58.21
C PRO A 1056 -19.25 -69.34 59.42
N LYS A 1057 -19.41 -69.94 60.61
CA LYS A 1057 -18.76 -69.49 61.84
C LYS A 1057 -17.23 -69.43 61.64
N ARG A 1058 -16.62 -68.26 61.93
CA ARG A 1058 -15.18 -67.98 61.81
C ARG A 1058 -14.45 -68.03 63.16
N PHE A 1059 -15.13 -67.60 64.23
CA PHE A 1059 -14.64 -67.58 65.62
C PHE A 1059 -15.62 -68.32 66.51
#